data_AF-A0A1W9L9F5-F1
#
_entry.id   AF-A0A1W9L9F5-F1
#
_cell.length_a   1.000
_cell.length_b   1.000
_cell.length_c   1.000
_cell.angle_alpha   90.00
_cell.angle_beta   90.00
_cell.angle_gamma   90.00
#
_symmetry.space_group_name_H-M   'P 1'
#
loop_
_entity.id
_entity.type
_entity.pdbx_description
1 polymer ?
#
loop_
_entity_poly.entity_id
_entity_poly.type
_entity_poly.pdbx_seq_one_letter_code
_entity_poly.pdbx_strand_id
1 'polypeptide(L)'
;MLIGLLIFSILLWLGYKHYDKFTSSEETIHIALVGPMNSYGKYFKQAIDLYREIINSKGGIDGKKIILDTFDDENNPEKAKKIAQEIAEKKQALAVIGHYSSTCSIEGGKIYKDQGIPAITPGSTSPDVTTNNEWYFRTIFNDNLQGQLLAHYLNKVLHQNTVSIIYEKGTYGSYLAKVFKQTSTDLGIKIGYVYDFDATDKNLDQRLYDIINELKTKNDAGFIFLAMLPQPAGIKIVKLLRDEDVRNSIIVPAAFGVKDFYIDGFKEYPLEKQNPGYYTDGIYISSPLIYDIANEKAQQFKEDYKNKYQEEPDERAPFAYDTFMLLVEAIRDAKIQGKPETIAADRKSIRDHLAEFNDKSRAIEGVTGLNYFDQNRDAQKPIAIGMFKNGAIISALVQLQDVRNPREIVNLDGAIQAGRVLKIDGEHMYYTTNVVYVGVKINEITDFDTKTLSYKLDFDIWFRFRGDIQPENVEFLNASELVILEKPSEHIKEKQTVSSRLLQWTRTDAEDTEEIDYRLYSSVKGLFKVDFLPTQFTFKQHVMGFNFRHRELTRNNLIFVTDMIGMGLAETALTSQKELTTQREAAKQDEERTQSKKVLNPSSGWAIEGASRFFQNTIKENSLGNPKHLRIRSGKVEYSRFNVRILVVNTDFTLRRTLSLESSNNFLALSGIVFLLLTIASKNDRLKYFLKAIWVLQAIFAFLALWSGEVVVINWLEDLISAVWLDVIVRIFDILWWMIPAVLLHMAVEIFLWRPLEEKSGRKIPRIGRRFVSFTIYVLALFAIVAFVYDQRLTSLLATSGVIAMIIGLAIQINISNIFSGIAINVEHPFRVGDWVQIGKFDEGKVVDITWRTTRILTRMGCILSIPNSVASESPIHNYDYPDNTFWIKFSIHIHPSHHPDRVRKIIRDAVISTDVVLKTPEPFIIFTGLTEWAADYIVYFVVRDYTWRLLHEEAVWTRIWIHLNRAGIAPAIQRQEIHMFKGVQERGETAKEPLTLLREVDIFHPFSEEAKIYLSEHMHSHRFPQGEVVVRQTDIGDSLFILVEGVVGVRIQSKEGEQIEVARLGAGNFFGEMALLTGEERTATVIALTDTYLFEITKEDIAGLMAEQPEVSELISKILTQRQMATKSQMNVQHDVKIEEEAVYRKLLDKIEGVFGLKSSPKR
;
A
#
# COMPACT_ATOMS: atom_id res chain seq x y z
N MET A 1 3.65 -10.95 15.65
CA MET A 1 2.76 -12.11 15.87
C MET A 1 1.40 -11.67 16.39
N LEU A 2 1.32 -10.89 17.49
CA LEU A 2 0.06 -10.33 18.02
C LEU A 2 -0.71 -9.45 17.03
N ILE A 3 -0.04 -8.55 16.29
CA ILE A 3 -0.70 -7.71 15.26
C ILE A 3 -1.22 -8.57 14.09
N GLY A 4 -0.47 -9.60 13.69
CA GLY A 4 -0.91 -10.55 12.65
C GLY A 4 -2.07 -11.43 13.10
N LEU A 5 -2.11 -11.82 14.38
CA LEU A 5 -3.26 -12.49 14.99
C LEU A 5 -4.47 -11.58 15.10
N LEU A 6 -4.27 -10.28 15.37
CA LEU A 6 -5.32 -9.27 15.42
C LEU A 6 -5.91 -9.01 14.03
N ILE A 7 -5.08 -8.91 12.99
CA ILE A 7 -5.53 -8.77 11.60
C ILE A 7 -6.24 -10.05 11.13
N PHE A 8 -5.70 -11.22 11.47
CA PHE A 8 -6.34 -12.50 11.15
C PHE A 8 -7.66 -12.70 11.90
N SER A 9 -7.77 -12.26 13.16
CA SER A 9 -9.03 -12.30 13.93
C SER A 9 -10.03 -11.24 13.47
N ILE A 10 -9.59 -10.07 13.01
CA ILE A 10 -10.44 -9.07 12.35
C ILE A 10 -10.93 -9.59 10.99
N LEU A 11 -10.08 -10.27 10.21
CA LEU A 11 -10.47 -10.90 8.94
C LEU A 11 -11.37 -12.12 9.15
N LEU A 12 -11.17 -12.91 10.21
CA LEU A 12 -12.08 -13.97 10.62
C LEU A 12 -13.39 -13.42 11.16
N TRP A 13 -13.38 -12.31 11.88
CA TRP A 13 -14.58 -11.65 12.40
C TRP A 13 -15.37 -10.94 11.30
N LEU A 14 -14.68 -10.30 10.34
CA LEU A 14 -15.28 -9.75 9.13
C LEU A 14 -15.78 -10.87 8.22
N GLY A 15 -15.01 -11.95 8.05
CA GLY A 15 -15.40 -13.15 7.33
C GLY A 15 -16.59 -13.85 7.98
N TYR A 16 -16.64 -13.92 9.30
CA TYR A 16 -17.77 -14.43 10.08
C TYR A 16 -18.98 -13.50 9.97
N LYS A 17 -18.81 -12.18 10.05
CA LYS A 17 -19.90 -11.20 9.86
C LYS A 17 -20.40 -11.17 8.42
N HIS A 18 -19.55 -11.49 7.44
CA HIS A 18 -19.93 -11.68 6.05
C HIS A 18 -20.61 -13.04 5.84
N TYR A 19 -20.14 -14.09 6.50
CA TYR A 19 -20.72 -15.44 6.50
C TYR A 19 -22.10 -15.47 7.17
N ASP A 20 -22.27 -14.80 8.30
CA ASP A 20 -23.54 -14.67 9.05
C ASP A 20 -24.57 -13.81 8.29
N LYS A 21 -24.09 -12.91 7.41
CA LYS A 21 -24.92 -12.18 6.44
C LYS A 21 -25.23 -13.01 5.17
N PHE A 22 -24.50 -14.11 4.94
CA PHE A 22 -24.63 -15.02 3.79
C PHE A 22 -25.31 -16.35 4.12
N THR A 23 -25.42 -16.73 5.39
CA THR A 23 -26.39 -17.72 5.88
C THR A 23 -27.78 -17.08 5.88
N SER A 24 -28.25 -16.71 4.69
CA SER A 24 -29.67 -16.52 4.43
C SER A 24 -30.37 -17.84 4.74
N SER A 25 -31.56 -17.76 5.35
CA SER A 25 -32.49 -18.88 5.42
C SER A 25 -32.52 -19.68 4.11
N GLU A 26 -32.68 -21.00 4.18
CA GLU A 26 -32.93 -21.84 2.99
C GLU A 26 -34.17 -21.40 2.18
N GLU A 27 -35.01 -20.51 2.73
CA GLU A 27 -36.22 -20.01 2.08
C GLU A 27 -35.92 -19.02 0.92
N THR A 28 -36.44 -19.33 -0.28
CA THR A 28 -36.29 -18.54 -1.51
C THR A 28 -37.65 -18.06 -2.04
N ILE A 29 -37.66 -16.89 -2.69
CA ILE A 29 -38.85 -16.31 -3.34
C ILE A 29 -38.77 -16.61 -4.83
N HIS A 30 -39.78 -17.29 -5.36
CA HIS A 30 -39.83 -17.68 -6.77
C HIS A 30 -40.77 -16.76 -7.57
N ILE A 31 -40.29 -16.24 -8.68
CA ILE A 31 -41.06 -15.47 -9.66
C ILE A 31 -40.87 -16.14 -11.02
N ALA A 32 -41.97 -16.44 -11.71
CA ALA A 32 -41.89 -17.02 -13.04
C ALA A 32 -41.73 -15.92 -14.10
N LEU A 33 -40.84 -16.12 -15.07
CA LEU A 33 -40.73 -15.31 -16.28
C LEU A 33 -41.12 -16.16 -17.48
N VAL A 34 -42.13 -15.74 -18.24
CA VAL A 34 -42.65 -16.48 -19.39
C VAL A 34 -42.63 -15.62 -20.64
N GLY A 35 -42.11 -16.16 -21.73
CA GLY A 35 -42.03 -15.52 -23.04
C GLY A 35 -41.12 -16.31 -23.98
N PRO A 36 -40.83 -15.80 -25.19
CA PRO A 36 -40.01 -16.51 -26.16
C PRO A 36 -38.52 -16.38 -25.81
N MET A 37 -38.03 -17.20 -24.87
CA MET A 37 -36.72 -17.06 -24.21
C MET A 37 -35.54 -17.15 -25.20
N ASN A 38 -35.70 -17.91 -26.27
CA ASN A 38 -34.70 -18.07 -27.32
C ASN A 38 -34.63 -16.92 -28.34
N SER A 39 -35.55 -15.95 -28.27
CA SER A 39 -35.54 -14.75 -29.12
C SER A 39 -35.53 -13.47 -28.27
N TYR A 40 -36.59 -12.67 -28.28
CA TYR A 40 -36.67 -11.40 -27.56
C TYR A 40 -36.92 -11.55 -26.06
N GLY A 41 -37.40 -12.73 -25.60
CA GLY A 41 -37.55 -13.02 -24.18
C GLY A 41 -36.23 -12.95 -23.41
N LYS A 42 -35.09 -13.12 -24.10
CA LYS A 42 -33.75 -12.95 -23.50
C LYS A 42 -33.55 -11.55 -22.92
N TYR A 43 -34.06 -10.50 -23.58
CA TYR A 43 -33.89 -9.11 -23.14
C TYR A 43 -34.68 -8.84 -21.86
N PHE A 44 -35.87 -9.44 -21.70
CA PHE A 44 -36.62 -9.39 -20.44
C PHE A 44 -35.83 -10.05 -19.32
N LYS A 45 -35.28 -11.24 -19.55
CA LYS A 45 -34.46 -11.94 -18.56
C LYS A 45 -33.24 -11.12 -18.15
N GLN A 46 -32.48 -10.60 -19.11
CA GLN A 46 -31.29 -9.78 -18.87
C GLN A 46 -31.62 -8.51 -18.08
N ALA A 47 -32.71 -7.81 -18.44
CA ALA A 47 -33.16 -6.63 -17.71
C ALA A 47 -33.57 -6.96 -16.27
N ILE A 48 -34.32 -8.04 -16.06
CA ILE A 48 -34.73 -8.49 -14.73
C ILE A 48 -33.52 -8.90 -13.88
N ASP A 49 -32.56 -9.60 -14.48
CA ASP A 49 -31.35 -10.06 -13.79
C ASP A 49 -30.48 -8.89 -13.28
N LEU A 50 -30.41 -7.76 -14.00
CA LEU A 50 -29.72 -6.56 -13.51
C LEU A 50 -30.30 -6.08 -12.18
N TYR A 51 -31.62 -5.95 -12.06
CA TYR A 51 -32.23 -5.53 -10.79
C TYR A 51 -32.19 -6.63 -9.73
N ARG A 52 -32.44 -7.89 -10.11
CA ARG A 52 -32.46 -9.05 -9.21
C ARG A 52 -31.13 -9.24 -8.50
N GLU A 53 -30.01 -9.11 -9.20
CA GLU A 53 -28.68 -9.22 -8.59
C GLU A 53 -28.38 -8.07 -7.62
N ILE A 54 -28.82 -6.85 -7.92
CA ILE A 54 -28.72 -5.71 -7.00
C ILE A 54 -29.50 -5.97 -5.71
N ILE A 55 -30.70 -6.54 -5.80
CA ILE A 55 -31.52 -6.86 -4.62
C ILE A 55 -30.94 -8.05 -3.84
N ASN A 56 -30.56 -9.13 -4.53
CA ASN A 56 -30.01 -10.32 -3.88
C ASN A 56 -28.65 -10.06 -3.21
N SER A 57 -27.79 -9.21 -3.79
CA SER A 57 -26.52 -8.81 -3.16
C SER A 57 -26.71 -7.96 -1.90
N LYS A 58 -27.87 -7.27 -1.78
CA LYS A 58 -28.27 -6.53 -0.57
C LYS A 58 -28.96 -7.40 0.49
N GLY A 59 -29.07 -8.71 0.27
CA GLY A 59 -29.69 -9.66 1.21
C GLY A 59 -31.10 -10.12 0.83
N GLY A 60 -31.59 -9.77 -0.37
CA GLY A 60 -32.90 -10.19 -0.84
C GLY A 60 -34.07 -9.38 -0.23
N ILE A 61 -35.24 -10.01 -0.11
CA ILE A 61 -36.41 -9.43 0.57
C ILE A 61 -36.58 -10.17 1.91
N ASP A 62 -36.48 -9.43 3.02
CA ASP A 62 -36.54 -10.00 4.38
C ASP A 62 -35.57 -11.18 4.61
N GLY A 63 -34.39 -11.13 3.98
CA GLY A 63 -33.37 -12.19 4.05
C GLY A 63 -33.55 -13.34 3.04
N LYS A 64 -34.64 -13.36 2.28
CA LYS A 64 -34.94 -14.40 1.28
C LYS A 64 -34.44 -13.98 -0.10
N LYS A 65 -33.66 -14.85 -0.75
CA LYS A 65 -33.17 -14.60 -2.12
C LYS A 65 -34.27 -14.83 -3.15
N ILE A 66 -34.28 -13.99 -4.18
CA ILE A 66 -35.22 -14.09 -5.30
C ILE A 66 -34.62 -14.98 -6.41
N ILE A 67 -35.37 -16.01 -6.79
CA ILE A 67 -35.10 -16.91 -7.91
C ILE A 67 -36.09 -16.60 -9.04
N LEU A 68 -35.55 -16.53 -10.26
CA LEU A 68 -36.34 -16.29 -11.47
C LEU A 68 -36.46 -17.61 -12.24
N ASP A 69 -37.67 -18.17 -12.27
CA ASP A 69 -37.97 -19.42 -12.99
C ASP A 69 -38.37 -19.07 -14.43
N THR A 70 -37.54 -19.42 -15.41
CA THR A 70 -37.76 -19.02 -16.81
C THR A 70 -38.44 -20.12 -17.62
N PHE A 71 -39.48 -19.75 -18.37
CA PHE A 71 -40.24 -20.66 -19.23
C PHE A 71 -40.31 -20.11 -20.66
N ASP A 72 -40.09 -20.97 -21.65
CA ASP A 72 -40.13 -20.59 -23.06
C ASP A 72 -41.46 -20.98 -23.71
N ASP A 73 -42.32 -19.98 -23.98
CA ASP A 73 -43.60 -20.20 -24.68
C ASP A 73 -43.49 -20.19 -26.20
N GLU A 74 -42.29 -19.93 -26.76
CA GLU A 74 -42.05 -19.80 -28.21
C GLU A 74 -43.02 -18.83 -28.92
N ASN A 75 -43.60 -17.87 -28.18
CA ASN A 75 -44.65 -16.99 -28.68
C ASN A 75 -45.89 -17.75 -29.23
N ASN A 76 -46.18 -18.94 -28.67
CA ASN A 76 -47.27 -19.81 -29.08
C ASN A 76 -48.38 -19.86 -28.00
N PRO A 77 -49.63 -19.48 -28.31
CA PRO A 77 -50.72 -19.42 -27.31
C PRO A 77 -51.07 -20.76 -26.64
N GLU A 78 -51.00 -21.88 -27.37
CA GLU A 78 -51.26 -23.22 -26.80
C GLU A 78 -50.14 -23.65 -25.85
N LYS A 79 -48.89 -23.31 -26.19
CA LYS A 79 -47.75 -23.56 -25.30
C LYS A 79 -47.80 -22.67 -24.06
N ALA A 80 -48.16 -21.39 -24.23
CA ALA A 80 -48.36 -20.45 -23.13
C ALA A 80 -49.40 -20.97 -22.10
N LYS A 81 -50.53 -21.52 -22.58
CA LYS A 81 -51.54 -22.14 -21.72
C LYS A 81 -51.01 -23.33 -20.93
N LYS A 82 -50.23 -24.23 -21.57
CA LYS A 82 -49.61 -25.38 -20.90
C LYS A 82 -48.61 -24.96 -19.83
N ILE A 83 -47.77 -23.95 -20.12
CA ILE A 83 -46.81 -23.41 -19.17
C ILE A 83 -47.53 -22.77 -17.98
N ALA A 84 -48.62 -22.05 -18.22
CA ALA A 84 -49.42 -21.47 -17.13
C ALA A 84 -50.00 -22.55 -16.20
N GLN A 85 -50.43 -23.69 -16.75
CA GLN A 85 -50.87 -24.85 -15.97
C GLN A 85 -49.72 -25.45 -15.16
N GLU A 86 -48.54 -25.63 -15.77
CA GLU A 86 -47.35 -26.13 -15.10
C GLU A 86 -46.93 -25.24 -13.91
N ILE A 87 -46.95 -23.91 -14.09
CA ILE A 87 -46.65 -22.93 -13.04
C ILE A 87 -47.66 -23.04 -11.89
N ALA A 88 -48.93 -23.21 -12.20
CA ALA A 88 -49.98 -23.36 -11.20
C ALA A 88 -49.83 -24.67 -10.40
N GLU A 89 -49.51 -25.77 -11.07
CA GLU A 89 -49.33 -27.11 -10.47
C GLU A 89 -48.11 -27.17 -9.54
N LYS A 90 -46.99 -26.54 -9.91
CA LYS A 90 -45.77 -26.51 -9.09
C LYS A 90 -45.94 -25.78 -7.75
N LYS A 91 -46.94 -24.89 -7.62
CA LYS A 91 -47.22 -24.09 -6.40
C LYS A 91 -45.98 -23.47 -5.76
N GLN A 92 -45.10 -22.92 -6.59
CA GLN A 92 -43.84 -22.32 -6.16
C GLN A 92 -43.76 -20.82 -6.50
N ALA A 93 -44.12 -20.44 -7.73
CA ALA A 93 -44.07 -19.05 -8.17
C ALA A 93 -45.15 -18.18 -7.48
N LEU A 94 -44.73 -17.08 -6.88
CA LEU A 94 -45.62 -16.11 -6.21
C LEU A 94 -46.26 -15.12 -7.19
N ALA A 95 -45.65 -14.93 -8.35
CA ALA A 95 -46.16 -14.09 -9.42
C ALA A 95 -45.54 -14.51 -10.76
N VAL A 96 -46.15 -14.06 -11.83
CA VAL A 96 -45.70 -14.32 -13.21
C VAL A 96 -45.39 -12.98 -13.88
N ILE A 97 -44.21 -12.88 -14.49
CA ILE A 97 -43.84 -11.84 -15.43
C ILE A 97 -43.97 -12.41 -16.83
N GLY A 98 -44.75 -11.76 -17.68
CA GLY A 98 -45.06 -12.26 -19.01
C GLY A 98 -46.55 -12.20 -19.29
N HIS A 99 -47.04 -12.72 -20.41
CA HIS A 99 -46.24 -13.20 -21.55
C HIS A 99 -45.74 -12.02 -22.39
N TYR A 100 -44.92 -12.29 -23.40
CA TYR A 100 -44.44 -11.24 -24.32
C TYR A 100 -45.57 -10.70 -25.21
N SER A 101 -46.27 -11.59 -25.92
CA SER A 101 -47.35 -11.20 -26.85
C SER A 101 -48.73 -11.22 -26.21
N SER A 102 -49.60 -10.34 -26.75
CA SER A 102 -50.99 -10.21 -26.31
C SER A 102 -51.76 -11.53 -26.37
N THR A 103 -51.59 -12.33 -27.43
CA THR A 103 -52.30 -13.62 -27.59
C THR A 103 -51.88 -14.65 -26.55
N CYS A 104 -50.57 -14.75 -26.25
CA CYS A 104 -50.08 -15.64 -25.20
C CYS A 104 -50.50 -15.17 -23.80
N SER A 105 -50.48 -13.84 -23.55
CA SER A 105 -50.92 -13.25 -22.28
C SER A 105 -52.40 -13.50 -22.02
N ILE A 106 -53.25 -13.44 -23.05
CA ILE A 106 -54.69 -13.74 -22.93
C ILE A 106 -54.92 -15.21 -22.58
N GLU A 107 -54.28 -16.15 -23.27
CA GLU A 107 -54.49 -17.59 -23.00
C GLU A 107 -53.89 -18.04 -21.66
N GLY A 108 -52.67 -17.60 -21.33
CA GLY A 108 -52.05 -17.86 -20.03
C GLY A 108 -52.80 -17.16 -18.89
N GLY A 109 -53.27 -15.94 -19.14
CA GLY A 109 -54.00 -15.11 -18.18
C GLY A 109 -55.33 -15.70 -17.69
N LYS A 110 -56.02 -16.48 -18.52
CA LYS A 110 -57.20 -17.24 -18.10
C LYS A 110 -56.85 -18.23 -16.99
N ILE A 111 -55.73 -18.96 -17.15
CA ILE A 111 -55.25 -19.92 -16.16
C ILE A 111 -54.79 -19.21 -14.88
N TYR A 112 -54.01 -18.13 -15.00
CA TYR A 112 -53.56 -17.36 -13.83
C TYR A 112 -54.72 -16.79 -13.02
N LYS A 113 -55.77 -16.31 -13.70
CA LYS A 113 -57.00 -15.85 -13.05
C LYS A 113 -57.69 -16.97 -12.27
N ASP A 114 -57.90 -18.13 -12.91
CA ASP A 114 -58.58 -19.28 -12.29
C ASP A 114 -57.79 -19.85 -11.10
N GLN A 115 -56.46 -19.71 -11.13
CA GLN A 115 -55.55 -20.23 -10.10
C GLN A 115 -55.11 -19.18 -9.07
N GLY A 116 -55.59 -17.94 -9.18
CA GLY A 116 -55.26 -16.84 -8.28
C GLY A 116 -53.77 -16.49 -8.26
N ILE A 117 -53.15 -16.34 -9.44
CA ILE A 117 -51.73 -15.99 -9.59
C ILE A 117 -51.62 -14.58 -10.18
N PRO A 118 -51.00 -13.61 -9.50
CA PRO A 118 -50.78 -12.30 -10.08
C PRO A 118 -49.80 -12.40 -11.25
N ALA A 119 -50.23 -11.91 -12.42
CA ALA A 119 -49.44 -11.83 -13.63
C ALA A 119 -49.26 -10.38 -14.06
N ILE A 120 -48.06 -10.05 -14.55
CA ILE A 120 -47.74 -8.70 -15.02
C ILE A 120 -46.92 -8.76 -16.31
N THR A 121 -47.41 -8.13 -17.38
CA THR A 121 -46.72 -8.12 -18.67
C THR A 121 -45.99 -6.79 -18.95
N PRO A 122 -44.70 -6.84 -19.33
CA PRO A 122 -43.99 -5.68 -19.88
C PRO A 122 -44.11 -5.52 -21.40
N GLY A 123 -44.79 -6.43 -22.10
CA GLY A 123 -44.76 -6.48 -23.57
C GLY A 123 -46.13 -6.42 -24.27
N SER A 124 -47.21 -6.84 -23.63
CA SER A 124 -48.50 -7.01 -24.30
C SER A 124 -49.38 -5.76 -24.25
N THR A 125 -49.78 -5.27 -25.42
CA THR A 125 -50.48 -3.98 -25.58
C THR A 125 -51.99 -4.11 -25.85
N SER A 126 -52.53 -5.30 -26.13
CA SER A 126 -53.98 -5.46 -26.35
C SER A 126 -54.78 -5.24 -25.06
N PRO A 127 -55.83 -4.40 -25.04
CA PRO A 127 -56.69 -4.19 -23.87
C PRO A 127 -57.29 -5.48 -23.30
N ASP A 128 -57.48 -6.51 -24.14
CA ASP A 128 -58.07 -7.80 -23.74
C ASP A 128 -57.23 -8.57 -22.70
N VAL A 129 -55.96 -8.23 -22.53
CA VAL A 129 -55.08 -8.88 -21.53
C VAL A 129 -55.56 -8.63 -20.10
N THR A 130 -56.00 -7.41 -19.79
CA THR A 130 -56.40 -6.98 -18.43
C THR A 130 -57.92 -6.85 -18.28
N THR A 131 -58.65 -6.78 -19.41
CA THR A 131 -60.11 -6.73 -19.45
C THR A 131 -60.70 -7.98 -18.81
N ASN A 132 -61.61 -7.79 -17.85
CA ASN A 132 -62.23 -8.88 -17.08
C ASN A 132 -61.23 -9.80 -16.36
N ASN A 133 -60.00 -9.34 -16.08
CA ASN A 133 -58.99 -10.11 -15.38
C ASN A 133 -58.33 -9.29 -14.26
N GLU A 134 -58.83 -9.45 -13.04
CA GLU A 134 -58.31 -8.76 -11.84
C GLU A 134 -56.93 -9.25 -11.36
N TRP A 135 -56.43 -10.34 -11.95
CA TRP A 135 -55.13 -10.93 -11.62
C TRP A 135 -54.04 -10.56 -12.62
N TYR A 136 -54.36 -9.80 -13.68
CA TYR A 136 -53.42 -9.42 -14.72
C TYR A 136 -53.21 -7.90 -14.75
N PHE A 137 -51.94 -7.49 -14.78
CA PHE A 137 -51.49 -6.11 -14.87
C PHE A 137 -50.60 -5.93 -16.10
N ARG A 138 -50.43 -4.71 -16.60
CA ARG A 138 -49.41 -4.39 -17.61
C ARG A 138 -48.63 -3.14 -17.24
N THR A 139 -47.32 -3.14 -17.51
CA THR A 139 -46.48 -1.95 -17.32
C THR A 139 -46.23 -1.15 -18.59
N ILE A 140 -46.52 -1.74 -19.76
CA ILE A 140 -46.48 -1.05 -21.06
C ILE A 140 -47.84 -0.41 -21.38
N PHE A 141 -47.85 0.63 -22.21
CA PHE A 141 -49.10 1.26 -22.70
C PHE A 141 -49.96 0.25 -23.49
N ASN A 142 -51.25 0.57 -23.67
CA ASN A 142 -52.18 -0.24 -24.45
C ASN A 142 -52.42 0.31 -25.86
N ASP A 143 -53.00 -0.53 -26.73
CA ASP A 143 -53.26 -0.21 -28.15
C ASP A 143 -54.28 0.93 -28.32
N ASN A 144 -55.15 1.17 -27.32
CA ASN A 144 -56.08 2.29 -27.35
C ASN A 144 -55.32 3.62 -27.30
N LEU A 145 -54.44 3.78 -26.31
CA LEU A 145 -53.62 4.97 -26.17
C LEU A 145 -52.69 5.17 -27.38
N GLN A 146 -52.10 4.07 -27.89
CA GLN A 146 -51.25 4.13 -29.08
C GLN A 146 -51.99 4.60 -30.32
N GLY A 147 -53.17 4.03 -30.61
CA GLY A 147 -53.97 4.40 -31.78
C GLY A 147 -54.43 5.86 -31.73
N GLN A 148 -54.86 6.33 -30.56
CA GLN A 148 -55.22 7.74 -30.36
C GLN A 148 -54.02 8.67 -30.54
N LEU A 149 -52.89 8.35 -29.88
CA LEU A 149 -51.69 9.18 -29.92
C LEU A 149 -51.12 9.31 -31.33
N LEU A 150 -51.09 8.22 -32.11
CA LEU A 150 -50.64 8.25 -33.51
C LEU A 150 -51.54 9.14 -34.39
N ALA A 151 -52.87 9.09 -34.22
CA ALA A 151 -53.79 9.95 -34.95
C ALA A 151 -53.63 11.43 -34.57
N HIS A 152 -53.47 11.72 -33.27
CA HIS A 152 -53.17 13.06 -32.78
C HIS A 152 -51.82 13.58 -33.28
N TYR A 153 -50.78 12.74 -33.29
CA TYR A 153 -49.47 13.08 -33.82
C TYR A 153 -49.53 13.42 -35.31
N LEU A 154 -50.26 12.61 -36.09
CA LEU A 154 -50.47 12.84 -37.52
C LEU A 154 -51.13 14.20 -37.80
N ASN A 155 -52.19 14.57 -37.06
CA ASN A 155 -52.89 15.84 -37.24
C ASN A 155 -52.14 17.05 -36.64
N LYS A 156 -51.68 16.94 -35.39
CA LYS A 156 -51.18 18.09 -34.62
C LYS A 156 -49.69 18.36 -34.80
N VAL A 157 -48.89 17.34 -35.14
CA VAL A 157 -47.44 17.46 -35.27
C VAL A 157 -47.00 17.39 -36.74
N LEU A 158 -47.50 16.39 -37.48
CA LEU A 158 -47.17 16.24 -38.91
C LEU A 158 -48.09 17.07 -39.82
N HIS A 159 -49.13 17.71 -39.27
CA HIS A 159 -50.09 18.57 -39.99
C HIS A 159 -50.78 17.88 -41.17
N GLN A 160 -50.99 16.56 -41.07
CA GLN A 160 -51.58 15.76 -42.14
C GLN A 160 -53.09 15.63 -41.95
N ASN A 161 -53.81 15.81 -43.05
CA ASN A 161 -55.28 15.83 -43.08
C ASN A 161 -55.89 14.67 -43.87
N THR A 162 -55.08 13.78 -44.45
CA THR A 162 -55.57 12.59 -45.17
C THR A 162 -54.73 11.35 -44.82
N VAL A 163 -55.39 10.22 -44.55
CA VAL A 163 -54.73 8.96 -44.21
C VAL A 163 -55.46 7.75 -44.81
N SER A 164 -54.71 6.79 -45.34
CA SER A 164 -55.17 5.46 -45.72
C SER A 164 -54.71 4.42 -44.70
N ILE A 165 -55.54 3.41 -44.46
CA ILE A 165 -55.33 2.41 -43.41
C ILE A 165 -55.23 1.04 -44.06
N ILE A 166 -54.17 0.29 -43.76
CA ILE A 166 -54.05 -1.12 -44.11
C ILE A 166 -53.91 -1.91 -42.83
N TYR A 167 -54.76 -2.92 -42.62
CA TYR A 167 -54.77 -3.68 -41.38
C TYR A 167 -54.98 -5.18 -41.57
N GLU A 168 -54.50 -5.93 -40.59
CA GLU A 168 -54.65 -7.38 -40.51
C GLU A 168 -55.90 -7.75 -39.69
N LYS A 169 -56.65 -8.79 -40.12
CA LYS A 169 -57.89 -9.26 -39.47
C LYS A 169 -57.73 -9.88 -38.06
N GLY A 170 -56.51 -9.98 -37.53
CA GLY A 170 -56.27 -10.42 -36.16
C GLY A 170 -56.75 -9.41 -35.10
N THR A 171 -56.90 -9.89 -33.85
CA THR A 171 -57.38 -9.07 -32.70
C THR A 171 -56.58 -7.78 -32.54
N TYR A 172 -55.25 -7.84 -32.68
CA TYR A 172 -54.36 -6.69 -32.56
C TYR A 172 -54.56 -5.66 -33.69
N GLY A 173 -54.40 -6.08 -34.95
CA GLY A 173 -54.46 -5.17 -36.11
C GLY A 173 -55.82 -4.52 -36.29
N SER A 174 -56.89 -5.29 -36.13
CA SER A 174 -58.27 -4.79 -36.28
C SER A 174 -58.66 -3.80 -35.17
N TYR A 175 -58.23 -4.05 -33.93
CA TYR A 175 -58.52 -3.13 -32.83
C TYR A 175 -57.79 -1.80 -33.02
N LEU A 176 -56.49 -1.85 -33.33
CA LEU A 176 -55.69 -0.65 -33.54
C LEU A 176 -56.19 0.19 -34.73
N ALA A 177 -56.55 -0.47 -35.85
CA ALA A 177 -57.14 0.19 -37.02
C ALA A 177 -58.47 0.89 -36.67
N LYS A 178 -59.31 0.24 -35.87
CA LYS A 178 -60.59 0.81 -35.39
C LYS A 178 -60.36 2.08 -34.56
N VAL A 179 -59.49 2.02 -33.56
CA VAL A 179 -59.20 3.17 -32.68
C VAL A 179 -58.59 4.33 -33.47
N PHE A 180 -57.59 4.04 -34.31
CA PHE A 180 -56.95 5.06 -35.13
C PHE A 180 -57.92 5.71 -36.12
N LYS A 181 -58.77 4.91 -36.80
CA LYS A 181 -59.78 5.40 -37.74
C LYS A 181 -60.80 6.30 -37.05
N GLN A 182 -61.30 5.88 -35.89
CA GLN A 182 -62.27 6.65 -35.10
C GLN A 182 -61.66 7.99 -34.69
N THR A 183 -60.49 7.95 -34.05
CA THR A 183 -59.80 9.17 -33.58
C THR A 183 -59.45 10.11 -34.73
N SER A 184 -58.98 9.57 -35.87
CA SER A 184 -58.69 10.35 -37.07
C SER A 184 -59.94 11.07 -37.60
N THR A 185 -61.09 10.39 -37.60
CA THR A 185 -62.37 10.98 -38.01
C THR A 185 -62.78 12.09 -37.05
N ASP A 186 -62.65 11.88 -35.74
CA ASP A 186 -62.99 12.86 -34.70
C ASP A 186 -62.08 14.11 -34.77
N LEU A 187 -60.83 13.94 -35.24
CA LEU A 187 -59.88 15.03 -35.50
C LEU A 187 -60.09 15.74 -36.84
N GLY A 188 -61.02 15.27 -37.68
CA GLY A 188 -61.29 15.84 -39.00
C GLY A 188 -60.29 15.41 -40.10
N ILE A 189 -59.51 14.35 -39.89
CA ILE A 189 -58.65 13.75 -40.92
C ILE A 189 -59.54 12.95 -41.89
N LYS A 190 -59.41 13.20 -43.20
CA LYS A 190 -60.06 12.43 -44.25
C LYS A 190 -59.48 11.02 -44.30
N ILE A 191 -60.31 10.00 -44.08
CA ILE A 191 -59.93 8.61 -44.36
C ILE A 191 -59.99 8.38 -45.87
N GLY A 192 -58.84 8.17 -46.50
CA GLY A 192 -58.71 7.93 -47.94
C GLY A 192 -59.21 6.53 -48.31
N TYR A 193 -58.36 5.53 -48.10
CA TYR A 193 -58.67 4.14 -48.44
C TYR A 193 -58.44 3.23 -47.23
N VAL A 194 -59.27 2.20 -47.09
CA VAL A 194 -59.16 1.21 -46.01
C VAL A 194 -59.09 -0.17 -46.62
N TYR A 195 -57.99 -0.88 -46.38
CA TYR A 195 -57.73 -2.22 -46.88
C TYR A 195 -57.53 -3.20 -45.72
N ASP A 196 -58.07 -4.40 -45.88
CA ASP A 196 -57.93 -5.50 -44.94
C ASP A 196 -57.40 -6.76 -45.62
N PHE A 197 -56.69 -7.58 -44.84
CA PHE A 197 -56.25 -8.90 -45.26
C PHE A 197 -56.19 -9.88 -44.08
N ASP A 198 -56.20 -11.17 -44.39
CA ASP A 198 -55.97 -12.25 -43.44
C ASP A 198 -54.53 -12.75 -43.57
N ALA A 199 -53.72 -12.65 -42.52
CA ALA A 199 -52.33 -13.09 -42.54
C ALA A 199 -52.17 -14.62 -42.66
N THR A 200 -53.25 -15.38 -42.45
CA THR A 200 -53.27 -16.84 -42.60
C THR A 200 -53.68 -17.30 -44.00
N ASP A 201 -54.01 -16.37 -44.90
CA ASP A 201 -54.39 -16.68 -46.27
C ASP A 201 -53.22 -17.32 -47.04
N LYS A 202 -53.51 -18.44 -47.73
CA LYS A 202 -52.52 -19.13 -48.59
C LYS A 202 -52.07 -18.26 -49.77
N ASN A 203 -52.91 -17.32 -50.21
CA ASN A 203 -52.63 -16.40 -51.31
C ASN A 203 -52.26 -14.99 -50.81
N LEU A 204 -51.75 -14.86 -49.58
CA LEU A 204 -51.39 -13.58 -48.96
C LEU A 204 -50.54 -12.69 -49.90
N ASP A 205 -49.55 -13.25 -50.59
CA ASP A 205 -48.67 -12.48 -51.48
C ASP A 205 -49.44 -11.80 -52.62
N GLN A 206 -50.35 -12.52 -53.28
CA GLN A 206 -51.18 -11.96 -54.33
C GLN A 206 -52.13 -10.90 -53.76
N ARG A 207 -52.74 -11.16 -52.59
CA ARG A 207 -53.66 -10.22 -51.95
C ARG A 207 -52.97 -8.91 -51.59
N LEU A 208 -51.76 -8.97 -51.04
CA LEU A 208 -50.95 -7.77 -50.74
C LEU A 208 -50.58 -7.02 -52.02
N TYR A 209 -50.17 -7.73 -53.07
CA TYR A 209 -49.87 -7.14 -54.38
C TYR A 209 -51.08 -6.39 -54.97
N ASP A 210 -52.27 -6.98 -54.91
CA ASP A 210 -53.51 -6.35 -55.40
C ASP A 210 -53.83 -5.05 -54.64
N ILE A 211 -53.66 -5.05 -53.31
CA ILE A 211 -53.86 -3.85 -52.47
C ILE A 211 -52.88 -2.75 -52.88
N ILE A 212 -51.60 -3.07 -53.06
CA ILE A 212 -50.57 -2.08 -53.42
C ILE A 212 -50.79 -1.53 -54.84
N ASN A 213 -51.15 -2.39 -55.79
CA ASN A 213 -51.49 -1.95 -57.14
C ASN A 213 -52.70 -1.03 -57.18
N GLU A 214 -53.74 -1.32 -56.39
CA GLU A 214 -54.88 -0.42 -56.28
C GLU A 214 -54.45 0.93 -55.68
N LEU A 215 -53.70 0.90 -54.57
CA LEU A 215 -53.23 2.10 -53.86
C LEU A 215 -52.32 2.98 -54.74
N LYS A 216 -51.48 2.37 -55.58
CA LYS A 216 -50.61 3.06 -56.54
C LYS A 216 -51.39 3.97 -57.51
N THR A 217 -52.63 3.60 -57.84
CA THR A 217 -53.50 4.41 -58.71
C THR A 217 -54.17 5.59 -57.98
N LYS A 218 -54.03 5.71 -56.66
CA LYS A 218 -54.74 6.69 -55.82
C LYS A 218 -53.82 7.83 -55.39
N ASN A 219 -53.87 8.92 -56.16
CA ASN A 219 -53.04 10.11 -55.90
C ASN A 219 -53.42 10.86 -54.59
N ASP A 220 -54.63 10.65 -54.05
CA ASP A 220 -55.13 11.29 -52.83
C ASP A 220 -55.05 10.37 -51.59
N ALA A 221 -54.26 9.29 -51.64
CA ALA A 221 -54.17 8.32 -50.54
C ALA A 221 -53.57 8.87 -49.22
N GLY A 222 -52.88 10.02 -49.24
CA GLY A 222 -52.31 10.65 -48.05
C GLY A 222 -51.25 9.80 -47.35
N PHE A 223 -51.13 9.91 -46.02
CA PHE A 223 -50.27 9.03 -45.22
C PHE A 223 -50.81 7.60 -45.19
N ILE A 224 -49.95 6.59 -45.06
CA ILE A 224 -50.36 5.19 -44.89
C ILE A 224 -50.12 4.76 -43.44
N PHE A 225 -51.18 4.35 -42.76
CA PHE A 225 -51.11 3.69 -41.45
C PHE A 225 -51.19 2.17 -41.60
N LEU A 226 -50.17 1.47 -41.11
CA LEU A 226 -50.11 0.00 -41.14
C LEU A 226 -50.44 -0.59 -39.76
N ALA A 227 -51.67 -1.04 -39.57
CA ALA A 227 -52.12 -1.67 -38.32
C ALA A 227 -52.02 -3.20 -38.41
N MET A 228 -50.80 -3.72 -38.27
CA MET A 228 -50.50 -5.16 -38.40
C MET A 228 -49.25 -5.55 -37.61
N LEU A 229 -48.93 -6.84 -37.56
CA LEU A 229 -47.65 -7.33 -37.08
C LEU A 229 -46.56 -7.20 -38.16
N PRO A 230 -45.27 -7.01 -37.77
CA PRO A 230 -44.19 -6.79 -38.74
C PRO A 230 -43.90 -8.00 -39.63
N GLN A 231 -44.09 -9.22 -39.13
CA GLN A 231 -43.67 -10.45 -39.80
C GLN A 231 -44.84 -11.45 -39.93
N PRO A 232 -44.98 -12.14 -41.09
CA PRO A 232 -44.29 -11.90 -42.36
C PRO A 232 -44.92 -10.76 -43.20
N ALA A 233 -46.17 -10.36 -42.89
CA ALA A 233 -46.95 -9.46 -43.73
C ALA A 233 -46.39 -8.03 -43.79
N GLY A 234 -45.93 -7.47 -42.67
CA GLY A 234 -45.38 -6.12 -42.59
C GLY A 234 -44.13 -5.91 -43.46
N ILE A 235 -43.22 -6.88 -43.53
CA ILE A 235 -42.07 -6.84 -44.44
C ILE A 235 -42.52 -6.85 -45.89
N LYS A 236 -43.39 -7.80 -46.24
CA LYS A 236 -43.89 -7.97 -47.60
C LYS A 236 -44.57 -6.70 -48.10
N ILE A 237 -45.40 -6.07 -47.27
CA ILE A 237 -46.13 -4.86 -47.68
C ILE A 237 -45.21 -3.64 -47.81
N VAL A 238 -44.26 -3.44 -46.90
CA VAL A 238 -43.30 -2.32 -46.98
C VAL A 238 -42.39 -2.48 -48.19
N LYS A 239 -41.93 -3.71 -48.45
CA LYS A 239 -41.18 -4.03 -49.67
C LYS A 239 -41.98 -3.71 -50.93
N LEU A 240 -43.22 -4.20 -51.03
CA LEU A 240 -44.08 -3.97 -52.18
C LEU A 240 -44.38 -2.49 -52.39
N LEU A 241 -44.65 -1.73 -51.33
CA LEU A 241 -44.85 -0.28 -51.40
C LEU A 241 -43.65 0.43 -52.04
N ARG A 242 -42.42 0.05 -51.65
CA ARG A 242 -41.20 0.67 -52.17
C ARG A 242 -40.86 0.21 -53.58
N ASP A 243 -40.95 -1.08 -53.86
CA ASP A 243 -40.68 -1.63 -55.20
C ASP A 243 -41.64 -1.10 -56.27
N GLU A 244 -42.90 -0.87 -55.89
CA GLU A 244 -43.93 -0.34 -56.80
C GLU A 244 -43.96 1.19 -56.87
N ASP A 245 -42.96 1.86 -56.30
CA ASP A 245 -42.83 3.33 -56.25
C ASP A 245 -44.03 4.04 -55.60
N VAL A 246 -44.66 3.39 -54.60
CA VAL A 246 -45.67 4.02 -53.74
C VAL A 246 -44.95 4.86 -52.69
N ARG A 247 -44.78 6.14 -53.03
CA ARG A 247 -43.99 7.11 -52.25
C ARG A 247 -44.72 7.76 -51.07
N ASN A 248 -45.89 7.26 -50.69
CA ASN A 248 -46.62 7.80 -49.54
C ASN A 248 -45.82 7.57 -48.24
N SER A 249 -45.82 8.57 -47.35
CA SER A 249 -45.24 8.45 -46.02
C SER A 249 -45.98 7.39 -45.20
N ILE A 250 -45.24 6.62 -44.41
CA ILE A 250 -45.78 5.49 -43.65
C ILE A 250 -45.63 5.78 -42.16
N ILE A 251 -46.66 5.44 -41.39
CA ILE A 251 -46.62 5.41 -39.93
C ILE A 251 -47.02 4.01 -39.43
N VAL A 252 -46.25 3.48 -38.48
CA VAL A 252 -46.39 2.10 -37.96
C VAL A 252 -46.48 2.09 -36.43
N PRO A 253 -47.14 1.10 -35.83
CA PRO A 253 -47.17 0.91 -34.38
C PRO A 253 -45.88 0.30 -33.83
N ALA A 254 -45.76 0.27 -32.50
CA ALA A 254 -44.59 -0.24 -31.77
C ALA A 254 -44.27 -1.72 -32.03
N ALA A 255 -45.18 -2.50 -32.60
CA ALA A 255 -44.86 -3.85 -33.04
C ALA A 255 -43.71 -3.88 -34.07
N PHE A 256 -43.53 -2.83 -34.87
CA PHE A 256 -42.48 -2.75 -35.90
C PHE A 256 -41.08 -2.37 -35.36
N GLY A 257 -40.95 -2.01 -34.08
CA GLY A 257 -39.67 -1.58 -33.48
C GLY A 257 -38.69 -2.71 -33.16
N VAL A 258 -38.93 -3.90 -33.70
CA VAL A 258 -38.08 -5.08 -33.50
C VAL A 258 -37.01 -5.20 -34.58
N LYS A 259 -35.79 -5.59 -34.21
CA LYS A 259 -34.66 -5.73 -35.14
C LYS A 259 -34.95 -6.67 -36.31
N ASP A 260 -35.76 -7.71 -36.10
CA ASP A 260 -36.16 -8.63 -37.17
C ASP A 260 -36.97 -7.97 -38.29
N PHE A 261 -37.53 -6.78 -38.05
CA PHE A 261 -38.18 -5.98 -39.08
C PHE A 261 -37.16 -5.10 -39.82
N TYR A 262 -36.51 -4.16 -39.12
CA TYR A 262 -35.75 -3.09 -39.77
C TYR A 262 -34.26 -3.38 -39.99
N ILE A 263 -33.72 -4.46 -39.42
CA ILE A 263 -32.35 -4.93 -39.67
C ILE A 263 -32.40 -6.23 -40.46
N ASP A 264 -32.91 -7.32 -39.86
CA ASP A 264 -32.84 -8.64 -40.50
C ASP A 264 -33.89 -8.84 -41.58
N GLY A 265 -34.98 -8.10 -41.51
CA GLY A 265 -36.14 -8.29 -42.36
C GLY A 265 -35.89 -8.01 -43.83
N PHE A 266 -35.05 -7.02 -44.12
CA PHE A 266 -34.76 -6.57 -45.48
C PHE A 266 -33.33 -6.92 -45.93
N LYS A 267 -32.48 -7.44 -45.04
CA LYS A 267 -31.04 -7.64 -45.28
C LYS A 267 -30.72 -8.47 -46.53
N GLU A 268 -31.61 -9.39 -46.91
CA GLU A 268 -31.39 -10.26 -48.06
C GLU A 268 -31.68 -9.59 -49.41
N TYR A 269 -32.42 -8.47 -49.41
CA TYR A 269 -32.81 -7.81 -50.63
C TYR A 269 -31.68 -6.97 -51.24
N PRO A 270 -31.46 -7.02 -52.58
CA PRO A 270 -30.34 -6.33 -53.23
C PRO A 270 -30.31 -4.82 -52.99
N LEU A 271 -31.46 -4.15 -52.96
CA LEU A 271 -31.57 -2.70 -52.76
C LEU A 271 -31.18 -2.28 -51.35
N GLU A 272 -31.50 -3.10 -50.34
CA GLU A 272 -31.07 -2.87 -48.96
C GLU A 272 -29.55 -3.08 -48.81
N LYS A 273 -28.98 -4.10 -49.48
CA LYS A 273 -27.52 -4.34 -49.51
C LYS A 273 -26.75 -3.19 -50.16
N GLN A 274 -27.33 -2.54 -51.18
CA GLN A 274 -26.71 -1.42 -51.88
C GLN A 274 -26.86 -0.09 -51.13
N ASN A 275 -28.02 0.12 -50.49
CA ASN A 275 -28.33 1.33 -49.75
C ASN A 275 -29.05 0.96 -48.43
N PRO A 276 -28.32 0.77 -47.32
CA PRO A 276 -28.93 0.42 -46.04
C PRO A 276 -30.01 1.43 -45.62
N GLY A 277 -31.18 0.94 -45.22
CA GLY A 277 -32.36 1.76 -44.95
C GLY A 277 -33.24 2.02 -46.18
N TYR A 278 -32.94 1.45 -47.36
CA TYR A 278 -33.71 1.65 -48.59
C TYR A 278 -35.23 1.46 -48.38
N TYR A 279 -35.62 0.39 -47.69
CA TYR A 279 -37.05 0.10 -47.49
C TYR A 279 -37.66 0.87 -46.31
N THR A 280 -36.88 1.12 -45.26
CA THR A 280 -37.38 1.56 -43.96
C THR A 280 -37.23 3.06 -43.71
N ASP A 281 -36.27 3.73 -44.36
CA ASP A 281 -36.00 5.14 -44.12
C ASP A 281 -37.24 6.02 -44.30
N GLY A 282 -37.47 6.91 -43.34
CA GLY A 282 -38.60 7.85 -43.35
C GLY A 282 -39.93 7.26 -42.87
N ILE A 283 -39.97 5.98 -42.47
CA ILE A 283 -41.13 5.41 -41.79
C ILE A 283 -41.16 5.93 -40.35
N TYR A 284 -42.29 6.55 -39.96
CA TYR A 284 -42.56 6.98 -38.58
C TYR A 284 -43.04 5.81 -37.74
N ILE A 285 -42.61 5.74 -36.48
CA ILE A 285 -42.95 4.64 -35.58
C ILE A 285 -43.26 5.14 -34.18
N SER A 286 -44.32 4.63 -33.54
CA SER A 286 -44.40 4.70 -32.07
C SER A 286 -43.46 3.69 -31.45
N SER A 287 -42.62 4.06 -30.47
CA SER A 287 -41.76 3.15 -29.72
C SER A 287 -42.05 3.25 -28.21
N PRO A 288 -41.95 2.16 -27.44
CA PRO A 288 -42.09 2.22 -25.98
C PRO A 288 -41.03 3.08 -25.30
N LEU A 289 -39.82 3.10 -25.85
CA LEU A 289 -38.75 3.93 -25.35
C LEU A 289 -37.73 4.18 -26.46
N ILE A 290 -37.36 5.44 -26.66
CA ILE A 290 -36.15 5.80 -27.40
C ILE A 290 -35.17 6.38 -26.38
N TYR A 291 -34.03 5.71 -26.23
CA TYR A 291 -33.06 6.07 -25.20
C TYR A 291 -32.54 7.50 -25.36
N ASP A 292 -32.41 8.03 -26.57
CA ASP A 292 -31.91 9.40 -26.78
C ASP A 292 -32.76 10.49 -26.10
N ILE A 293 -34.08 10.29 -25.91
CA ILE A 293 -34.99 11.22 -25.22
C ILE A 293 -35.41 10.76 -23.83
N ALA A 294 -34.97 9.57 -23.41
CA ALA A 294 -35.36 8.97 -22.14
C ALA A 294 -34.80 9.71 -20.92
N ASN A 295 -35.29 9.35 -19.73
CA ASN A 295 -34.87 9.96 -18.46
C ASN A 295 -33.46 9.50 -18.03
N GLU A 296 -32.95 10.07 -16.92
CA GLU A 296 -31.62 9.74 -16.38
C GLU A 296 -31.49 8.28 -15.95
N LYS A 297 -32.51 7.70 -15.31
CA LYS A 297 -32.52 6.26 -14.92
C LYS A 297 -32.42 5.35 -16.14
N ALA A 298 -33.04 5.73 -17.26
CA ALA A 298 -32.94 5.01 -18.53
C ALA A 298 -31.54 5.08 -19.16
N GLN A 299 -30.84 6.22 -19.06
CA GLN A 299 -29.45 6.28 -19.49
C GLN A 299 -28.57 5.37 -18.63
N GLN A 300 -28.72 5.44 -17.31
CA GLN A 300 -27.95 4.61 -16.39
C GLN A 300 -28.21 3.12 -16.64
N PHE A 301 -29.48 2.73 -16.77
CA PHE A 301 -29.85 1.36 -17.12
C PHE A 301 -29.18 0.91 -18.43
N LYS A 302 -29.21 1.75 -19.47
CA LYS A 302 -28.57 1.43 -20.76
C LYS A 302 -27.07 1.20 -20.61
N GLU A 303 -26.39 2.05 -19.84
CA GLU A 303 -24.95 1.90 -19.58
C GLU A 303 -24.64 0.63 -18.78
N ASP A 304 -25.36 0.40 -17.68
CA ASP A 304 -25.19 -0.79 -16.83
C ASP A 304 -25.44 -2.08 -17.62
N TYR A 305 -26.48 -2.09 -18.45
CA TYR A 305 -26.84 -3.19 -19.32
C TYR A 305 -25.73 -3.48 -20.33
N LYS A 306 -25.25 -2.44 -21.01
CA LYS A 306 -24.17 -2.56 -22.00
C LYS A 306 -22.87 -3.04 -21.36
N ASN A 307 -22.51 -2.51 -20.19
CA ASN A 307 -21.32 -2.92 -19.46
C ASN A 307 -21.36 -4.40 -19.06
N LYS A 308 -22.54 -4.89 -18.63
CA LYS A 308 -22.70 -6.27 -18.19
C LYS A 308 -22.80 -7.27 -19.34
N TYR A 309 -23.61 -6.97 -20.36
CA TYR A 309 -23.96 -7.94 -21.41
C TYR A 309 -23.22 -7.72 -22.73
N GLN A 310 -22.46 -6.61 -22.86
CA GLN A 310 -21.77 -6.24 -24.10
C GLN A 310 -22.72 -6.15 -25.31
N GLU A 311 -23.99 -5.86 -25.05
CA GLU A 311 -25.08 -5.74 -26.03
C GLU A 311 -25.96 -4.53 -25.65
N GLU A 312 -26.51 -3.83 -26.64
CA GLU A 312 -27.49 -2.76 -26.39
C GLU A 312 -28.84 -3.37 -25.97
N PRO A 313 -29.50 -2.87 -24.90
CA PRO A 313 -30.83 -3.33 -24.54
C PRO A 313 -31.84 -2.97 -25.64
N ASP A 314 -32.86 -3.82 -25.80
CA ASP A 314 -33.99 -3.47 -26.65
C ASP A 314 -34.87 -2.40 -25.96
N GLU A 315 -35.85 -1.88 -26.70
CA GLU A 315 -36.77 -0.82 -26.25
C GLU A 315 -37.81 -1.31 -25.22
N ARG A 316 -37.99 -2.63 -25.05
CA ARG A 316 -38.94 -3.23 -24.09
C ARG A 316 -38.26 -3.75 -22.81
N ALA A 317 -36.95 -3.99 -22.82
CA ALA A 317 -36.16 -4.41 -21.67
C ALA A 317 -36.33 -3.48 -20.44
N PRO A 318 -36.32 -2.14 -20.57
CA PRO A 318 -36.62 -1.22 -19.47
C PRO A 318 -37.97 -1.49 -18.79
N PHE A 319 -38.99 -1.91 -19.55
CA PHE A 319 -40.30 -2.24 -18.98
C PHE A 319 -40.24 -3.54 -18.19
N ALA A 320 -39.44 -4.53 -18.60
CA ALA A 320 -39.23 -5.74 -17.81
C ALA A 320 -38.47 -5.45 -16.51
N TYR A 321 -37.49 -4.55 -16.55
CA TYR A 321 -36.79 -4.05 -15.35
C TYR A 321 -37.78 -3.41 -14.37
N ASP A 322 -38.61 -2.47 -14.85
CA ASP A 322 -39.62 -1.79 -14.04
C ASP A 322 -40.72 -2.72 -13.54
N THR A 323 -41.16 -3.69 -14.35
CA THR A 323 -42.12 -4.72 -13.94
C THR A 323 -41.61 -5.52 -12.76
N PHE A 324 -40.36 -5.97 -12.82
CA PHE A 324 -39.78 -6.73 -11.71
C PHE A 324 -39.53 -5.84 -10.49
N MET A 325 -39.14 -4.57 -10.69
CA MET A 325 -39.04 -3.58 -9.62
C MET A 325 -40.38 -3.39 -8.89
N LEU A 326 -41.48 -3.19 -9.61
CA LEU A 326 -42.83 -3.06 -9.05
C LEU A 326 -43.24 -4.31 -8.26
N LEU A 327 -42.96 -5.48 -8.82
CA LEU A 327 -43.29 -6.74 -8.18
C LEU A 327 -42.48 -6.94 -6.90
N VAL A 328 -41.20 -6.59 -6.90
CA VAL A 328 -40.35 -6.60 -5.69
C VAL A 328 -40.90 -5.67 -4.62
N GLU A 329 -41.36 -4.47 -4.98
CA GLU A 329 -41.95 -3.53 -4.02
C GLU A 329 -43.27 -4.07 -3.46
N ALA A 330 -44.17 -4.57 -4.31
CA ALA A 330 -45.42 -5.18 -3.88
C ALA A 330 -45.18 -6.40 -2.96
N ILE A 331 -44.18 -7.24 -3.26
CA ILE A 331 -43.80 -8.38 -2.41
C ILE A 331 -43.28 -7.93 -1.04
N ARG A 332 -42.47 -6.85 -1.00
CA ARG A 332 -41.93 -6.28 0.24
C ARG A 332 -43.05 -5.73 1.12
N ASP A 333 -43.99 -5.01 0.53
CA ASP A 333 -45.13 -4.45 1.27
C ASP A 333 -46.12 -5.53 1.73
N ALA A 334 -46.29 -6.59 0.93
CA ALA A 334 -47.17 -7.71 1.23
C ALA A 334 -46.73 -8.58 2.42
N LYS A 335 -45.47 -8.47 2.89
CA LYS A 335 -44.90 -9.23 4.01
C LYS A 335 -45.17 -10.74 3.92
N ILE A 336 -44.83 -11.31 2.77
CA ILE A 336 -45.17 -12.68 2.42
C ILE A 336 -44.44 -13.73 3.26
N GLN A 337 -45.10 -14.87 3.49
CA GLN A 337 -44.46 -16.03 4.12
C GLN A 337 -43.70 -16.87 3.09
N GLY A 338 -44.20 -16.97 1.86
CA GLY A 338 -43.49 -17.62 0.74
C GLY A 338 -43.44 -19.15 0.84
N LYS A 339 -44.41 -19.77 1.53
CA LYS A 339 -44.49 -21.22 1.72
C LYS A 339 -45.61 -21.83 0.86
N PRO A 340 -45.52 -23.10 0.42
CA PRO A 340 -46.57 -23.74 -0.37
C PRO A 340 -47.96 -23.72 0.29
N GLU A 341 -48.02 -23.74 1.62
CA GLU A 341 -49.28 -23.69 2.38
C GLU A 341 -49.91 -22.29 2.40
N THR A 342 -49.09 -21.23 2.29
CA THR A 342 -49.54 -19.83 2.33
C THR A 342 -49.61 -19.18 0.96
N ILE A 343 -49.15 -19.88 -0.09
CA ILE A 343 -48.94 -19.29 -1.42
C ILE A 343 -50.20 -18.63 -2.00
N ALA A 344 -51.39 -19.17 -1.74
CA ALA A 344 -52.65 -18.56 -2.20
C ALA A 344 -52.94 -17.22 -1.50
N ALA A 345 -52.68 -17.12 -0.20
CA ALA A 345 -52.83 -15.88 0.55
C ALA A 345 -51.74 -14.87 0.18
N ASP A 346 -50.50 -15.33 0.02
CA ASP A 346 -49.36 -14.51 -0.40
C ASP A 346 -49.60 -13.91 -1.80
N ARG A 347 -50.03 -14.73 -2.77
CA ARG A 347 -50.40 -14.29 -4.13
C ARG A 347 -51.50 -13.24 -4.13
N LYS A 348 -52.54 -13.45 -3.31
CA LYS A 348 -53.63 -12.48 -3.15
C LYS A 348 -53.14 -11.16 -2.58
N SER A 349 -52.29 -11.21 -1.55
CA SER A 349 -51.69 -10.01 -0.94
C SER A 349 -50.84 -9.24 -1.93
N ILE A 350 -49.98 -9.92 -2.71
CA ILE A 350 -49.17 -9.28 -3.77
C ILE A 350 -50.06 -8.60 -4.81
N ARG A 351 -51.12 -9.28 -5.26
CA ARG A 351 -52.11 -8.73 -6.20
C ARG A 351 -52.79 -7.46 -5.65
N ASP A 352 -53.16 -7.47 -4.37
CA ASP A 352 -53.79 -6.32 -3.71
C ASP A 352 -52.81 -5.13 -3.62
N HIS A 353 -51.55 -5.35 -3.25
CA HIS A 353 -50.53 -4.30 -3.18
C HIS A 353 -50.16 -3.74 -4.56
N LEU A 354 -50.13 -4.57 -5.61
CA LEU A 354 -49.98 -4.07 -6.98
C LEU A 354 -51.13 -3.14 -7.37
N ALA A 355 -52.36 -3.45 -6.96
CA ALA A 355 -53.53 -2.61 -7.20
C ALA A 355 -53.55 -1.31 -6.37
N GLU A 356 -52.72 -1.20 -5.33
CA GLU A 356 -52.57 0.05 -4.56
C GLU A 356 -51.75 1.11 -5.29
N PHE A 357 -50.94 0.73 -6.27
CA PHE A 357 -50.22 1.67 -7.14
C PHE A 357 -51.18 2.26 -8.19
N ASN A 358 -52.27 2.90 -7.76
CA ASN A 358 -53.40 3.25 -8.62
C ASN A 358 -53.49 4.72 -9.06
N ASP A 359 -52.53 5.56 -8.65
CA ASP A 359 -52.50 6.97 -9.01
C ASP A 359 -51.08 7.55 -9.02
N LYS A 360 -50.93 8.77 -9.56
CA LYS A 360 -49.65 9.48 -9.67
C LYS A 360 -48.97 9.76 -8.31
N SER A 361 -49.72 9.84 -7.21
CA SER A 361 -49.18 10.09 -5.86
C SER A 361 -48.60 8.84 -5.20
N ARG A 362 -49.08 7.65 -5.60
CA ARG A 362 -48.56 6.33 -5.20
C ARG A 362 -47.64 5.70 -6.26
N ALA A 363 -47.32 6.44 -7.33
CA ALA A 363 -46.52 5.93 -8.43
C ALA A 363 -45.04 5.73 -8.02
N ILE A 364 -44.45 4.65 -8.52
CA ILE A 364 -43.02 4.34 -8.33
C ILE A 364 -42.25 4.80 -9.56
N GLU A 365 -41.27 5.69 -9.40
CA GLU A 365 -40.45 6.16 -10.51
C GLU A 365 -39.36 5.14 -10.86
N GLY A 366 -39.47 4.52 -12.03
CA GLY A 366 -38.52 3.56 -12.59
C GLY A 366 -37.75 4.09 -13.80
N VAL A 367 -37.15 3.16 -14.55
CA VAL A 367 -36.43 3.38 -15.80
C VAL A 367 -37.36 3.94 -16.88
N THR A 368 -38.61 3.48 -16.92
CA THR A 368 -39.62 3.89 -17.91
C THR A 368 -40.49 5.07 -17.45
N GLY A 369 -40.07 5.77 -16.39
CA GLY A 369 -40.81 6.88 -15.80
C GLY A 369 -41.69 6.44 -14.64
N LEU A 370 -42.82 7.14 -14.41
CA LEU A 370 -43.75 6.81 -13.33
C LEU A 370 -44.47 5.49 -13.63
N ASN A 371 -44.53 4.60 -12.64
CA ASN A 371 -45.24 3.33 -12.70
C ASN A 371 -46.41 3.36 -11.72
N TYR A 372 -47.62 3.33 -12.27
CA TYR A 372 -48.90 3.19 -11.58
C TYR A 372 -49.91 2.62 -12.59
N PHE A 373 -50.99 2.02 -12.10
CA PHE A 373 -52.03 1.39 -12.89
C PHE A 373 -53.33 2.19 -12.78
N ASP A 374 -54.13 2.17 -13.83
CA ASP A 374 -55.50 2.66 -13.78
C ASP A 374 -56.47 1.62 -13.18
N GLN A 375 -57.78 1.90 -13.24
CA GLN A 375 -58.83 1.00 -12.76
C GLN A 375 -58.88 -0.34 -13.52
N ASN A 376 -58.34 -0.37 -14.74
CA ASN A 376 -58.26 -1.56 -15.58
C ASN A 376 -56.94 -2.32 -15.38
N ARG A 377 -56.07 -1.88 -14.46
CA ARG A 377 -54.72 -2.43 -14.21
C ARG A 377 -53.75 -2.17 -15.36
N ASP A 378 -54.00 -1.11 -16.13
CA ASP A 378 -53.15 -0.66 -17.23
C ASP A 378 -52.24 0.49 -16.79
N ALA A 379 -50.94 0.35 -17.06
CA ALA A 379 -50.01 1.44 -16.81
C ALA A 379 -50.14 2.55 -17.86
N GLN A 380 -50.23 3.78 -17.37
CA GLN A 380 -50.27 4.98 -18.20
C GLN A 380 -48.85 5.44 -18.53
N LYS A 381 -48.38 5.11 -19.72
CA LYS A 381 -46.98 5.32 -20.14
C LYS A 381 -46.87 6.28 -21.32
N PRO A 382 -45.82 7.14 -21.33
CA PRO A 382 -45.55 7.96 -22.50
C PRO A 382 -45.15 7.06 -23.68
N ILE A 383 -45.55 7.47 -24.88
CA ILE A 383 -45.19 6.79 -26.13
C ILE A 383 -44.23 7.70 -26.88
N ALA A 384 -43.03 7.22 -27.15
CA ALA A 384 -42.06 7.95 -27.95
C ALA A 384 -42.40 7.81 -29.45
N ILE A 385 -42.12 8.83 -30.24
CA ILE A 385 -42.22 8.73 -31.70
C ILE A 385 -40.81 8.74 -32.29
N GLY A 386 -40.48 7.68 -33.01
CA GLY A 386 -39.23 7.55 -33.75
C GLY A 386 -39.45 7.64 -35.25
N MET A 387 -38.34 7.66 -35.96
CA MET A 387 -38.27 7.50 -37.40
C MET A 387 -37.15 6.53 -37.72
N PHE A 388 -37.39 5.62 -38.66
CA PHE A 388 -36.33 4.76 -39.17
C PHE A 388 -35.38 5.60 -40.05
N LYS A 389 -34.08 5.50 -39.76
CA LYS A 389 -33.04 6.17 -40.54
C LYS A 389 -31.73 5.39 -40.46
N ASN A 390 -31.16 5.03 -41.62
CA ASN A 390 -29.91 4.27 -41.75
C ASN A 390 -29.89 3.03 -40.84
N GLY A 391 -30.92 2.19 -40.87
CA GLY A 391 -30.96 0.95 -40.07
C GLY A 391 -31.13 1.15 -38.55
N ALA A 392 -31.43 2.36 -38.08
CA ALA A 392 -31.68 2.65 -36.67
C ALA A 392 -33.02 3.41 -36.48
N ILE A 393 -33.55 3.36 -35.26
CA ILE A 393 -34.68 4.21 -34.84
C ILE A 393 -34.09 5.44 -34.15
N ILE A 394 -34.32 6.62 -34.74
CA ILE A 394 -33.94 7.92 -34.15
C ILE A 394 -35.19 8.66 -33.67
N SER A 395 -35.07 9.54 -32.68
CA SER A 395 -36.22 10.33 -32.22
C SER A 395 -36.77 11.26 -33.30
N ALA A 396 -38.09 11.32 -33.45
CA ALA A 396 -38.72 12.35 -34.27
C ALA A 396 -38.45 13.75 -33.67
N LEU A 397 -38.42 14.78 -34.53
CA LEU A 397 -38.05 16.16 -34.17
C LEU A 397 -38.99 16.82 -33.16
N VAL A 398 -40.18 16.25 -32.96
CA VAL A 398 -41.16 16.69 -31.97
C VAL A 398 -41.67 15.46 -31.20
N GLN A 399 -41.73 15.56 -29.88
CA GLN A 399 -42.24 14.51 -29.00
C GLN A 399 -43.49 14.98 -28.25
N LEU A 400 -44.34 14.04 -27.88
CA LEU A 400 -45.49 14.26 -27.00
C LEU A 400 -45.18 13.70 -25.61
N GLN A 401 -44.85 14.56 -24.65
CA GLN A 401 -44.49 14.14 -23.29
C GLN A 401 -45.65 14.28 -22.30
N ASP A 402 -45.90 13.27 -21.45
CA ASP A 402 -46.97 13.34 -20.46
C ASP A 402 -46.82 14.55 -19.52
N VAL A 403 -47.92 15.30 -19.35
CA VAL A 403 -48.03 16.35 -18.36
C VAL A 403 -48.29 15.71 -16.99
N ARG A 404 -47.22 15.57 -16.20
CA ARG A 404 -47.30 14.97 -14.86
C ARG A 404 -48.32 15.68 -13.95
N ASN A 405 -48.29 17.01 -13.92
CA ASN A 405 -49.17 17.83 -13.10
C ASN A 405 -49.63 19.08 -13.86
N PRO A 406 -50.86 19.09 -14.42
CA PRO A 406 -51.39 20.23 -15.18
C PRO A 406 -51.46 21.53 -14.37
N ARG A 407 -51.54 21.45 -13.03
CA ARG A 407 -51.58 22.64 -12.17
C ARG A 407 -50.27 23.43 -12.18
N GLU A 408 -49.17 22.83 -12.64
CA GLU A 408 -47.87 23.50 -12.74
C GLU A 408 -47.76 24.40 -13.96
N ILE A 409 -48.69 24.27 -14.91
CA ILE A 409 -48.71 25.07 -16.15
C ILE A 409 -49.33 26.44 -15.84
N VAL A 410 -48.57 27.49 -16.15
CA VAL A 410 -49.06 28.88 -16.09
C VAL A 410 -49.87 29.15 -17.36
N ASN A 411 -51.14 29.55 -17.20
CA ASN A 411 -52.10 29.73 -18.29
C ASN A 411 -52.27 28.48 -19.18
N LEU A 412 -52.84 27.42 -18.61
CA LEU A 412 -53.09 26.15 -19.31
C LEU A 412 -53.90 26.35 -20.60
N ASP A 413 -54.97 27.16 -20.55
CA ASP A 413 -55.82 27.39 -21.72
C ASP A 413 -55.04 28.06 -22.87
N GLY A 414 -54.20 29.05 -22.55
CA GLY A 414 -53.31 29.65 -23.54
C GLY A 414 -52.25 28.67 -24.07
N ALA A 415 -51.75 27.76 -23.24
CA ALA A 415 -50.81 26.72 -23.67
C ALA A 415 -51.47 25.70 -24.62
N ILE A 416 -52.75 25.38 -24.39
CA ILE A 416 -53.54 24.52 -25.27
C ILE A 416 -53.82 25.22 -26.61
N GLN A 417 -54.26 26.49 -26.57
CA GLN A 417 -54.50 27.28 -27.79
C GLN A 417 -53.25 27.47 -28.64
N ALA A 418 -52.08 27.65 -28.01
CA ALA A 418 -50.80 27.76 -28.68
C ALA A 418 -50.22 26.41 -29.17
N GLY A 419 -50.92 25.29 -28.96
CA GLY A 419 -50.45 23.96 -29.35
C GLY A 419 -49.25 23.44 -28.55
N ARG A 420 -48.87 24.11 -27.46
CA ARG A 420 -47.80 23.67 -26.54
C ARG A 420 -48.23 22.52 -25.65
N VAL A 421 -49.54 22.41 -25.39
CA VAL A 421 -50.16 21.31 -24.66
C VAL A 421 -51.27 20.73 -25.51
N LEU A 422 -51.22 19.44 -25.79
CA LEU A 422 -52.26 18.71 -26.49
C LEU A 422 -53.08 17.92 -25.48
N LYS A 423 -54.39 17.91 -25.67
CA LYS A 423 -55.32 17.09 -24.90
C LYS A 423 -55.73 15.88 -25.74
N ILE A 424 -55.48 14.67 -25.24
CA ILE A 424 -55.81 13.39 -25.87
C ILE A 424 -56.84 12.68 -24.98
N ASP A 425 -57.90 12.17 -25.59
CA ASP A 425 -58.99 11.43 -24.92
C ASP A 425 -59.67 12.19 -23.76
N GLY A 426 -59.72 13.53 -23.83
CA GLY A 426 -60.47 14.34 -22.86
C GLY A 426 -59.89 14.40 -21.42
N GLU A 427 -58.89 13.58 -21.08
CA GLU A 427 -58.27 13.54 -19.75
C GLU A 427 -56.74 13.66 -19.78
N HIS A 428 -56.07 13.07 -20.77
CA HIS A 428 -54.62 13.03 -20.85
C HIS A 428 -54.07 14.29 -21.53
N MET A 429 -53.02 14.88 -20.95
CA MET A 429 -52.38 16.08 -21.48
C MET A 429 -50.92 15.80 -21.81
N TYR A 430 -50.47 16.26 -22.97
CA TYR A 430 -49.12 16.06 -23.46
C TYR A 430 -48.47 17.40 -23.82
N TYR A 431 -47.23 17.64 -23.40
CA TYR A 431 -46.41 18.73 -23.90
C TYR A 431 -45.90 18.42 -25.30
N THR A 432 -46.02 19.39 -26.21
CA THR A 432 -45.33 19.36 -27.51
C THR A 432 -43.89 19.81 -27.28
N THR A 433 -42.97 18.85 -27.28
CA THR A 433 -41.55 19.06 -26.92
C THR A 433 -40.68 18.99 -28.16
N ASN A 434 -39.85 20.01 -28.40
CA ASN A 434 -38.92 20.00 -29.53
C ASN A 434 -37.69 19.14 -29.21
N VAL A 435 -37.31 18.29 -30.14
CA VAL A 435 -36.07 17.52 -30.11
C VAL A 435 -35.05 18.24 -30.98
N VAL A 436 -33.95 18.66 -30.34
CA VAL A 436 -32.83 19.33 -30.98
C VAL A 436 -31.67 18.36 -31.04
N TYR A 437 -31.32 17.95 -32.25
CA TYR A 437 -30.13 17.16 -32.50
C TYR A 437 -28.89 18.05 -32.34
N VAL A 438 -27.97 17.62 -31.49
CA VAL A 438 -26.71 18.29 -31.18
C VAL A 438 -25.57 17.42 -31.67
N GLY A 439 -24.75 17.96 -32.56
CA GLY A 439 -23.47 17.35 -32.88
C GLY A 439 -22.32 18.23 -32.41
N VAL A 440 -21.23 17.57 -32.02
CA VAL A 440 -20.06 18.22 -31.46
C VAL A 440 -18.81 17.58 -32.05
N LYS A 441 -17.86 18.41 -32.44
CA LYS A 441 -16.53 17.98 -32.87
C LYS A 441 -15.48 18.70 -32.03
N ILE A 442 -14.64 17.93 -31.34
CA ILE A 442 -13.55 18.48 -30.52
C ILE A 442 -12.37 18.81 -31.44
N ASN A 443 -11.93 20.06 -31.43
CA ASN A 443 -10.81 20.53 -32.23
C ASN A 443 -9.50 20.40 -31.45
N GLU A 444 -9.46 20.97 -30.23
CA GLU A 444 -8.24 21.03 -29.41
C GLU A 444 -8.54 21.19 -27.90
N ILE A 445 -7.70 20.58 -27.05
CA ILE A 445 -7.65 20.72 -25.59
C ILE A 445 -6.25 21.20 -25.22
N THR A 446 -6.17 22.39 -24.63
CA THR A 446 -4.90 23.04 -24.26
C THR A 446 -4.90 23.52 -22.81
N ASP A 447 -3.72 23.88 -22.30
CA ASP A 447 -3.53 24.52 -21.00
C ASP A 447 -4.19 23.78 -19.81
N PHE A 448 -4.10 22.44 -19.76
CA PHE A 448 -4.62 21.68 -18.62
C PHE A 448 -3.79 21.94 -17.36
N ASP A 449 -4.40 22.62 -16.39
CA ASP A 449 -3.84 22.91 -15.08
C ASP A 449 -4.41 21.95 -14.03
N THR A 450 -3.54 21.04 -13.55
CA THR A 450 -3.87 20.04 -12.53
C THR A 450 -4.11 20.65 -11.13
N LYS A 451 -3.71 21.89 -10.87
CA LYS A 451 -3.95 22.58 -9.59
C LYS A 451 -5.31 23.23 -9.54
N THR A 452 -5.69 23.93 -10.60
CA THR A 452 -6.99 24.62 -10.69
C THR A 452 -8.09 23.76 -11.31
N LEU A 453 -7.74 22.55 -11.76
CA LEU A 453 -8.63 21.59 -12.41
C LEU A 453 -9.37 22.23 -13.59
N SER A 454 -8.62 22.94 -14.45
CA SER A 454 -9.17 23.67 -15.59
C SER A 454 -8.34 23.51 -16.87
N TYR A 455 -8.98 23.69 -18.02
CA TYR A 455 -8.35 23.59 -19.35
C TYR A 455 -9.12 24.45 -20.36
N LYS A 456 -8.45 24.82 -21.45
CA LYS A 456 -9.07 25.46 -22.61
C LYS A 456 -9.54 24.41 -23.60
N LEU A 457 -10.76 24.59 -24.10
CA LEU A 457 -11.37 23.71 -25.09
C LEU A 457 -11.77 24.51 -26.32
N ASP A 458 -11.39 24.02 -27.50
CA ASP A 458 -11.86 24.46 -28.81
C ASP A 458 -12.71 23.34 -29.44
N PHE A 459 -13.93 23.66 -29.85
CA PHE A 459 -14.85 22.70 -30.46
C PHE A 459 -15.81 23.35 -31.45
N ASP A 460 -16.29 22.56 -32.41
CA ASP A 460 -17.44 22.91 -33.24
C ASP A 460 -18.71 22.28 -32.65
N ILE A 461 -19.82 23.00 -32.69
CA ILE A 461 -21.14 22.51 -32.26
C ILE A 461 -22.19 22.88 -33.29
N TRP A 462 -23.10 21.97 -33.62
CA TRP A 462 -24.24 22.25 -34.48
C TRP A 462 -25.55 21.77 -33.89
N PHE A 463 -26.63 22.44 -34.29
CA PHE A 463 -28.00 22.11 -33.92
C PHE A 463 -28.82 21.82 -35.17
N ARG A 464 -29.57 20.71 -35.16
CA ARG A 464 -30.55 20.36 -36.18
C ARG A 464 -31.92 20.16 -35.52
N PHE A 465 -32.90 20.96 -35.91
CA PHE A 465 -34.18 21.04 -35.19
C PHE A 465 -35.31 21.55 -36.09
N ARG A 466 -36.53 21.58 -35.55
CA ARG A 466 -37.74 22.12 -36.20
C ARG A 466 -38.34 23.24 -35.37
N GLY A 467 -38.97 24.20 -36.05
CA GLY A 467 -39.73 25.29 -35.43
C GLY A 467 -38.89 26.51 -35.08
N ASP A 468 -39.57 27.57 -34.65
CA ASP A 468 -38.94 28.83 -34.26
C ASP A 468 -38.47 28.77 -32.79
N ILE A 469 -37.38 28.04 -32.57
CA ILE A 469 -36.68 27.97 -31.28
C ILE A 469 -35.25 28.47 -31.44
N GLN A 470 -34.66 28.95 -30.34
CA GLN A 470 -33.28 29.44 -30.26
C GLN A 470 -32.42 28.43 -29.50
N PRO A 471 -32.07 27.28 -30.09
CA PRO A 471 -31.33 26.23 -29.38
C PRO A 471 -29.94 26.70 -28.92
N GLU A 472 -29.38 27.73 -29.55
CA GLU A 472 -28.11 28.34 -29.17
C GLU A 472 -28.14 29.13 -27.86
N ASN A 473 -29.33 29.42 -27.29
CA ASN A 473 -29.49 30.12 -26.02
C ASN A 473 -29.16 29.19 -24.84
N VAL A 474 -27.90 28.76 -24.77
CA VAL A 474 -27.38 27.78 -23.81
C VAL A 474 -26.50 28.43 -22.75
N GLU A 475 -26.39 27.72 -21.64
CA GLU A 475 -25.45 27.98 -20.56
C GLU A 475 -24.59 26.74 -20.37
N PHE A 476 -23.27 26.91 -20.55
CA PHE A 476 -22.28 25.87 -20.25
C PHE A 476 -22.02 25.85 -18.75
N LEU A 477 -22.42 24.78 -18.06
CA LEU A 477 -22.51 24.75 -16.60
C LEU A 477 -21.14 24.59 -15.92
N ASN A 478 -20.19 23.96 -16.62
CA ASN A 478 -18.83 23.76 -16.14
C ASN A 478 -17.81 24.74 -16.73
N ALA A 479 -18.27 25.77 -17.45
CA ALA A 479 -17.41 26.84 -17.93
C ALA A 479 -17.03 27.78 -16.77
N SER A 480 -15.76 28.13 -16.66
CA SER A 480 -15.26 29.10 -15.68
C SER A 480 -15.54 30.55 -16.11
N GLU A 481 -15.80 30.75 -17.40
CA GLU A 481 -16.13 32.03 -18.02
C GLU A 481 -17.38 31.87 -18.89
N LEU A 482 -18.08 32.98 -19.17
CA LEU A 482 -19.30 32.95 -19.98
C LEU A 482 -18.97 32.61 -21.44
N VAL A 483 -19.36 31.41 -21.88
CA VAL A 483 -19.27 30.99 -23.29
C VAL A 483 -20.61 31.27 -23.98
N ILE A 484 -20.60 32.11 -25.02
CA ILE A 484 -21.79 32.50 -25.79
C ILE A 484 -21.63 32.01 -27.23
N LEU A 485 -22.69 31.40 -27.77
CA LEU A 485 -22.79 31.07 -29.19
C LEU A 485 -23.36 32.30 -29.92
N GLU A 486 -22.51 33.10 -30.56
CA GLU A 486 -22.91 34.39 -31.14
C GLU A 486 -23.71 34.26 -32.44
N LYS A 487 -23.02 34.01 -33.56
CA LYS A 487 -23.63 33.82 -34.88
C LYS A 487 -23.17 32.49 -35.45
N PRO A 488 -24.07 31.72 -36.07
CA PRO A 488 -23.68 30.48 -36.70
C PRO A 488 -22.72 30.78 -37.86
N SER A 489 -21.65 30.00 -37.96
CA SER A 489 -20.73 30.00 -39.11
C SER A 489 -21.43 29.50 -40.37
N GLU A 490 -22.41 28.61 -40.21
CA GLU A 490 -23.28 28.14 -41.28
C GLU A 490 -24.72 28.01 -40.78
N HIS A 491 -25.66 28.57 -41.53
CA HIS A 491 -27.09 28.51 -41.24
C HIS A 491 -27.83 28.03 -42.49
N ILE A 492 -28.37 26.82 -42.43
CA ILE A 492 -29.15 26.23 -43.52
C ILE A 492 -30.59 26.10 -43.01
N LYS A 493 -31.51 26.79 -43.69
CA LYS A 493 -32.94 26.51 -43.57
C LYS A 493 -33.35 25.69 -44.78
N GLU A 494 -33.40 24.38 -44.61
CA GLU A 494 -33.77 23.48 -45.68
C GLU A 494 -35.28 23.20 -45.55
N LYS A 495 -36.08 23.78 -46.46
CA LYS A 495 -37.42 23.25 -46.75
C LYS A 495 -37.20 21.86 -47.31
N GLN A 496 -37.51 20.78 -46.57
CA GLN A 496 -37.30 19.41 -47.07
C GLN A 496 -38.10 19.09 -48.34
N THR A 497 -37.62 19.52 -49.50
CA THR A 497 -37.46 18.58 -50.61
C THR A 497 -36.01 18.13 -50.51
N VAL A 498 -35.78 17.02 -49.81
CA VAL A 498 -34.47 16.35 -49.80
C VAL A 498 -34.22 15.78 -51.21
N SER A 499 -33.95 16.65 -52.17
CA SER A 499 -33.37 16.30 -53.45
C SER A 499 -31.86 16.46 -53.26
N SER A 500 -31.07 15.40 -53.11
CA SER A 500 -30.82 14.52 -54.26
C SER A 500 -30.00 13.27 -53.94
N ARG A 501 -29.82 12.88 -52.66
CA ARG A 501 -29.13 11.61 -52.31
C ARG A 501 -29.69 10.80 -51.14
N LEU A 502 -30.52 11.35 -50.24
CA LEU A 502 -30.76 10.73 -48.92
C LEU A 502 -32.20 10.30 -48.61
N LEU A 503 -33.21 10.65 -49.42
CA LEU A 503 -34.61 10.18 -49.28
C LEU A 503 -35.27 10.12 -50.67
N GLN A 504 -35.25 8.95 -51.32
CA GLN A 504 -35.81 8.77 -52.67
C GLN A 504 -37.33 8.49 -52.70
N TRP A 505 -37.99 8.33 -51.56
CA TRP A 505 -39.27 7.61 -51.45
C TRP A 505 -40.48 8.43 -50.98
N THR A 506 -40.43 9.76 -50.97
CA THR A 506 -41.56 10.60 -50.53
C THR A 506 -42.27 11.27 -51.72
N ARG A 507 -43.60 11.11 -51.81
CA ARG A 507 -44.50 11.84 -52.73
C ARG A 507 -45.09 12.98 -51.91
N THR A 508 -44.77 14.21 -52.27
CA THR A 508 -45.59 15.35 -51.86
C THR A 508 -45.74 16.28 -53.05
N ASP A 509 -46.87 16.13 -53.75
CA ASP A 509 -47.44 17.14 -54.66
C ASP A 509 -48.11 18.28 -53.86
N ALA A 510 -47.71 18.47 -52.59
CA ALA A 510 -48.18 19.51 -51.69
C ALA A 510 -46.96 20.25 -51.14
N GLU A 511 -47.05 21.58 -51.03
CA GLU A 511 -46.02 22.51 -50.54
C GLU A 511 -45.52 22.25 -49.09
N ASP A 512 -45.90 21.12 -48.47
CA ASP A 512 -45.57 20.73 -47.11
C ASP A 512 -44.26 19.94 -47.04
N THR A 513 -43.18 20.70 -47.17
CA THR A 513 -41.81 20.26 -46.93
C THR A 513 -41.45 20.59 -45.47
N GLU A 514 -41.06 19.61 -44.65
CA GLU A 514 -40.68 19.89 -43.25
C GLU A 514 -39.44 20.79 -43.23
N GLU A 515 -39.57 22.03 -42.78
CA GLU A 515 -38.45 22.97 -42.67
C GLU A 515 -37.56 22.57 -41.49
N ILE A 516 -36.39 21.98 -41.79
CA ILE A 516 -35.36 21.68 -40.79
C ILE A 516 -34.38 22.84 -40.78
N ASP A 517 -34.14 23.40 -39.58
CA ASP A 517 -33.14 24.45 -39.35
C ASP A 517 -31.85 23.77 -38.85
N TYR A 518 -30.74 24.05 -39.54
CA TYR A 518 -29.39 23.61 -39.20
C TYR A 518 -28.50 24.82 -38.93
N ARG A 519 -27.85 24.84 -37.76
CA ARG A 519 -26.95 25.92 -37.35
C ARG A 519 -25.65 25.35 -36.84
N LEU A 520 -24.53 25.66 -37.50
CA LEU A 520 -23.19 25.31 -37.09
C LEU A 520 -22.52 26.51 -36.42
N TYR A 521 -21.80 26.27 -35.32
CA TYR A 521 -20.93 27.22 -34.65
C TYR A 521 -19.54 26.61 -34.61
N SER A 522 -18.63 27.16 -35.41
CA SER A 522 -17.27 26.65 -35.55
C SER A 522 -16.30 27.37 -34.59
N SER A 523 -15.32 26.62 -34.07
CA SER A 523 -14.26 27.11 -33.18
C SER A 523 -14.75 27.87 -31.95
N VAL A 524 -15.70 27.28 -31.23
CA VAL A 524 -16.16 27.78 -29.93
C VAL A 524 -15.07 27.51 -28.90
N LYS A 525 -14.59 28.57 -28.25
CA LYS A 525 -13.51 28.52 -27.25
C LYS A 525 -14.01 28.88 -25.87
N GLY A 526 -13.58 28.13 -24.86
CA GLY A 526 -13.90 28.41 -23.46
C GLY A 526 -12.93 27.77 -22.48
N LEU A 527 -12.88 28.32 -21.26
CA LEU A 527 -12.18 27.74 -20.13
C LEU A 527 -13.15 26.88 -19.33
N PHE A 528 -12.87 25.58 -19.20
CA PHE A 528 -13.77 24.60 -18.56
C PHE A 528 -13.11 23.95 -17.34
N LYS A 529 -13.94 23.53 -16.38
CA LYS A 529 -13.53 22.73 -15.23
C LYS A 529 -13.61 21.22 -15.54
N VAL A 530 -12.64 20.44 -15.05
CA VAL A 530 -12.69 18.97 -15.11
C VAL A 530 -13.63 18.39 -14.06
N ASP A 531 -13.99 17.12 -14.22
CA ASP A 531 -14.78 16.32 -13.27
C ASP A 531 -16.14 16.93 -12.93
N PHE A 532 -16.77 17.53 -13.95
CA PHE A 532 -18.07 18.20 -13.86
C PHE A 532 -19.28 17.26 -13.88
N LEU A 533 -19.04 15.96 -14.03
CA LEU A 533 -20.03 14.90 -13.90
C LEU A 533 -19.68 14.07 -12.67
N PRO A 534 -20.67 13.65 -11.86
CA PRO A 534 -20.43 12.71 -10.77
C PRO A 534 -20.02 11.36 -11.38
N THR A 535 -18.73 11.08 -11.42
CA THR A 535 -18.17 9.78 -11.83
C THR A 535 -17.35 9.19 -10.70
N GLN A 536 -17.30 7.85 -10.65
CA GLN A 536 -16.33 7.10 -9.85
C GLN A 536 -14.93 7.67 -10.15
N PHE A 537 -14.27 8.17 -9.11
CA PHE A 537 -13.02 8.91 -9.22
C PHE A 537 -11.88 7.92 -9.40
N THR A 538 -11.61 7.53 -10.65
CA THR A 538 -10.55 6.56 -10.92
C THR A 538 -9.18 7.24 -10.87
N PHE A 539 -8.23 6.64 -10.14
CA PHE A 539 -6.90 7.21 -9.87
C PHE A 539 -6.18 7.73 -11.14
N LYS A 540 -5.70 8.99 -11.10
CA LYS A 540 -5.03 9.68 -12.22
C LYS A 540 -5.86 9.69 -13.52
N GLN A 541 -7.18 9.74 -13.42
CA GLN A 541 -8.09 10.02 -14.52
C GLN A 541 -8.84 11.31 -14.23
N HIS A 542 -9.10 12.10 -15.28
CA HIS A 542 -10.02 13.23 -15.21
C HIS A 542 -11.02 13.16 -16.35
N VAL A 543 -12.23 13.62 -16.08
CA VAL A 543 -13.28 13.80 -17.08
C VAL A 543 -13.22 15.24 -17.58
N MET A 544 -12.80 15.39 -18.83
CA MET A 544 -12.86 16.62 -19.62
C MET A 544 -14.11 16.63 -20.53
N GLY A 545 -14.33 17.75 -21.21
CA GLY A 545 -15.47 18.03 -22.09
C GLY A 545 -16.32 19.21 -21.61
N PHE A 546 -17.63 19.14 -21.79
CA PHE A 546 -18.53 20.17 -21.29
C PHE A 546 -19.93 19.64 -21.11
N ASN A 547 -20.72 20.34 -20.33
CA ASN A 547 -22.16 20.18 -20.34
C ASN A 547 -22.85 21.53 -20.49
N PHE A 548 -24.01 21.51 -21.10
CA PHE A 548 -24.84 22.70 -21.23
C PHE A 548 -26.31 22.36 -21.10
N ARG A 549 -27.09 23.38 -20.77
CA ARG A 549 -28.55 23.38 -20.81
C ARG A 549 -29.04 24.64 -21.51
N HIS A 550 -30.29 24.64 -21.94
CA HIS A 550 -30.94 25.85 -22.41
C HIS A 550 -31.23 26.79 -21.23
N ARG A 551 -31.07 28.12 -21.39
CA ARG A 551 -31.27 29.11 -20.31
C ARG A 551 -32.73 29.21 -19.85
N GLU A 552 -33.65 29.23 -20.80
CA GLU A 552 -35.09 29.44 -20.53
C GLU A 552 -36.00 28.22 -20.72
N LEU A 553 -35.79 27.43 -21.79
CA LEU A 553 -36.66 26.31 -22.14
C LEU A 553 -36.38 25.09 -21.24
N THR A 554 -37.44 24.66 -20.55
CA THR A 554 -37.40 23.49 -19.67
C THR A 554 -37.42 22.17 -20.46
N ARG A 555 -37.16 21.05 -19.78
CA ARG A 555 -37.20 19.70 -20.35
C ARG A 555 -38.50 19.37 -21.09
N ASN A 556 -39.62 19.95 -20.65
CA ASN A 556 -40.94 19.77 -21.26
C ASN A 556 -41.11 20.52 -22.60
N ASN A 557 -40.21 21.45 -22.94
CA ASN A 557 -40.30 22.24 -24.17
C ASN A 557 -39.15 21.93 -25.14
N LEU A 558 -37.99 21.51 -24.61
CA LEU A 558 -36.80 21.21 -25.41
C LEU A 558 -36.03 20.03 -24.82
N ILE A 559 -35.64 19.10 -25.69
CA ILE A 559 -34.73 17.99 -25.41
C ILE A 559 -33.56 18.09 -26.38
N PHE A 560 -32.34 18.15 -25.85
CA PHE A 560 -31.14 17.96 -26.64
C PHE A 560 -30.87 16.47 -26.78
N VAL A 561 -30.69 15.99 -28.01
CA VAL A 561 -30.30 14.60 -28.31
C VAL A 561 -29.03 14.60 -29.14
N THR A 562 -28.28 13.51 -29.08
CA THR A 562 -27.05 13.36 -29.86
C THR A 562 -27.36 13.19 -31.35
N ASP A 563 -26.75 14.00 -32.22
CA ASP A 563 -26.83 13.84 -33.68
C ASP A 563 -25.94 12.69 -34.16
N MET A 564 -26.33 11.45 -33.84
CA MET A 564 -25.57 10.25 -34.17
C MET A 564 -25.33 10.10 -35.68
N ILE A 565 -26.27 10.58 -36.49
CA ILE A 565 -26.15 10.53 -37.96
C ILE A 565 -25.21 11.63 -38.44
N GLY A 566 -25.43 12.89 -38.03
CA GLY A 566 -24.58 14.01 -38.44
C GLY A 566 -23.12 13.85 -38.01
N MET A 567 -22.86 13.15 -36.90
CA MET A 567 -21.50 12.83 -36.43
C MET A 567 -20.92 11.54 -37.00
N GLY A 568 -21.67 10.77 -37.81
CA GLY A 568 -21.21 9.49 -38.37
C GLY A 568 -21.08 8.34 -37.35
N LEU A 569 -21.72 8.46 -36.18
CA LEU A 569 -21.72 7.46 -35.09
C LEU A 569 -22.74 6.34 -35.31
N ALA A 570 -23.72 6.53 -36.20
CA ALA A 570 -24.76 5.54 -36.47
C ALA A 570 -24.24 4.27 -37.19
N GLU A 571 -23.23 4.40 -38.06
CA GLU A 571 -22.62 3.26 -38.78
C GLU A 571 -21.87 2.30 -37.83
N THR A 572 -21.24 2.82 -36.78
CA THR A 572 -20.48 2.05 -35.78
C THR A 572 -21.38 1.25 -34.83
N ALA A 573 -22.64 1.67 -34.65
CA ALA A 573 -23.60 0.91 -33.85
C ALA A 573 -24.06 -0.37 -34.57
N LEU A 574 -24.18 -0.34 -35.89
CA LEU A 574 -24.63 -1.45 -36.74
C LEU A 574 -23.58 -2.55 -36.92
N THR A 575 -22.28 -2.21 -36.97
CA THR A 575 -21.21 -3.20 -37.16
C THR A 575 -20.90 -4.02 -35.91
N SER A 576 -21.38 -3.60 -34.74
CA SER A 576 -21.13 -4.30 -33.47
C SER A 576 -21.85 -5.66 -33.31
N GLN A 577 -22.75 -6.04 -34.24
CA GLN A 577 -23.62 -7.21 -34.04
C GLN A 577 -23.41 -8.47 -34.89
N LYS A 578 -22.48 -8.53 -35.87
CA LYS A 578 -21.86 -9.79 -36.35
C LYS A 578 -20.95 -9.55 -37.55
N GLU A 579 -19.80 -10.22 -37.49
CA GLU A 579 -18.77 -10.42 -38.52
C GLU A 579 -17.68 -9.35 -38.67
N LEU A 580 -16.48 -9.80 -38.26
CA LEU A 580 -15.19 -9.29 -38.66
C LEU A 580 -15.14 -9.05 -40.17
N THR A 581 -15.11 -7.78 -40.59
CA THR A 581 -14.33 -7.37 -41.77
C THR A 581 -13.27 -6.35 -41.36
N THR A 582 -12.05 -6.87 -41.28
CA THR A 582 -10.88 -6.40 -40.53
C THR A 582 -10.11 -5.25 -41.17
N GLN A 583 -10.76 -4.30 -41.86
CA GLN A 583 -10.02 -3.18 -42.49
C GLN A 583 -10.63 -1.79 -42.28
N ARG A 584 -11.97 -1.67 -42.16
CA ARG A 584 -12.61 -0.36 -41.94
C ARG A 584 -12.67 0.06 -40.47
N GLU A 585 -12.87 -0.88 -39.55
CA GLU A 585 -12.85 -0.59 -38.11
C GLU A 585 -11.44 -0.31 -37.60
N ALA A 586 -10.43 -1.02 -38.12
CA ALA A 586 -9.02 -0.73 -37.82
C ALA A 586 -8.61 0.66 -38.34
N ALA A 587 -9.08 1.06 -39.53
CA ALA A 587 -8.82 2.38 -40.08
C ALA A 587 -9.53 3.51 -39.31
N LYS A 588 -10.81 3.35 -38.91
CA LYS A 588 -11.51 4.33 -38.04
C LYS A 588 -10.89 4.42 -36.65
N GLN A 589 -10.46 3.29 -36.06
CA GLN A 589 -9.74 3.29 -34.77
C GLN A 589 -8.36 3.95 -34.88
N ASP A 590 -7.64 3.79 -36.00
CA ASP A 590 -6.37 4.48 -36.23
C ASP A 590 -6.58 5.98 -36.51
N GLU A 591 -7.67 6.36 -37.18
CA GLU A 591 -8.03 7.76 -37.44
C GLU A 591 -8.45 8.48 -36.14
N GLU A 592 -9.22 7.81 -35.27
CA GLU A 592 -9.56 8.27 -33.92
C GLU A 592 -8.32 8.35 -33.00
N ARG A 593 -7.38 7.39 -33.10
CA ARG A 593 -6.07 7.45 -32.41
C ARG A 593 -5.18 8.58 -32.94
N THR A 594 -5.32 8.94 -34.22
CA THR A 594 -4.57 10.04 -34.84
C THR A 594 -5.19 11.40 -34.50
N GLN A 595 -6.52 11.47 -34.39
CA GLN A 595 -7.24 12.65 -33.89
C GLN A 595 -6.99 12.86 -32.39
N SER A 596 -6.99 11.81 -31.56
CA SER A 596 -6.73 11.95 -30.12
C SER A 596 -5.33 12.49 -29.80
N LYS A 597 -4.32 12.14 -30.62
CA LYS A 597 -2.97 12.73 -30.57
C LYS A 597 -2.89 14.19 -31.02
N LYS A 598 -3.84 14.66 -31.83
CA LYS A 598 -3.94 16.07 -32.25
C LYS A 598 -4.74 16.92 -31.25
N VAL A 599 -5.72 16.32 -30.57
CA VAL A 599 -6.63 17.04 -29.67
C VAL A 599 -5.96 17.41 -28.34
N LEU A 600 -5.17 16.54 -27.72
CA LEU A 600 -4.48 16.85 -26.46
C LEU A 600 -2.97 16.91 -26.67
N ASN A 601 -2.34 18.01 -26.25
CA ASN A 601 -0.89 18.20 -26.43
C ASN A 601 -0.09 17.09 -25.69
N PRO A 602 0.77 16.31 -26.39
CA PRO A 602 1.55 15.21 -25.79
C PRO A 602 2.49 15.65 -24.65
N SER A 603 2.89 16.92 -24.63
CA SER A 603 3.77 17.47 -23.57
C SER A 603 3.06 17.68 -22.22
N SER A 604 1.74 17.50 -22.15
CA SER A 604 0.95 17.67 -20.92
C SER A 604 1.15 16.54 -19.89
N GLY A 605 1.66 15.36 -20.30
CA GLY A 605 1.71 14.17 -19.44
C GLY A 605 0.36 13.46 -19.27
N TRP A 606 -0.62 13.80 -20.10
CA TRP A 606 -1.96 13.20 -20.14
C TRP A 606 -2.32 12.75 -21.56
N ALA A 607 -3.12 11.69 -21.68
CA ALA A 607 -3.60 11.14 -22.94
C ALA A 607 -5.11 10.88 -22.87
N ILE A 608 -5.81 11.02 -23.99
CA ILE A 608 -7.24 10.69 -24.10
C ILE A 608 -7.37 9.16 -24.11
N GLU A 609 -8.25 8.61 -23.26
CA GLU A 609 -8.58 7.19 -23.18
C GLU A 609 -9.96 6.95 -23.79
N GLY A 610 -10.00 6.27 -24.94
CA GLY A 610 -11.23 5.95 -25.66
C GLY A 610 -11.80 7.12 -26.49
N ALA A 611 -12.99 6.89 -27.06
CA ALA A 611 -13.71 7.89 -27.84
C ALA A 611 -14.51 8.84 -26.94
N SER A 612 -14.74 10.07 -27.43
CA SER A 612 -15.64 11.03 -26.78
C SER A 612 -17.04 10.44 -26.66
N ARG A 613 -17.65 10.52 -25.48
CA ARG A 613 -19.01 10.05 -25.23
C ARG A 613 -19.99 11.22 -25.18
N PHE A 614 -21.09 11.08 -25.89
CA PHE A 614 -22.16 12.09 -25.98
C PHE A 614 -23.44 11.50 -25.42
N PHE A 615 -24.01 12.14 -24.41
CA PHE A 615 -25.26 11.69 -23.82
C PHE A 615 -26.04 12.86 -23.23
N GLN A 616 -27.34 12.69 -23.16
CA GLN A 616 -28.23 13.68 -22.56
C GLN A 616 -28.82 13.14 -21.26
N ASN A 617 -29.04 14.02 -20.29
CA ASN A 617 -29.82 13.73 -19.10
C ASN A 617 -30.59 14.98 -18.65
N THR A 618 -31.09 14.99 -17.41
CA THR A 618 -31.86 16.10 -16.86
C THR A 618 -31.10 16.73 -15.70
N ILE A 619 -31.18 18.05 -15.56
CA ILE A 619 -30.69 18.79 -14.38
C ILE A 619 -31.86 19.53 -13.71
N LYS A 620 -31.89 19.54 -12.38
CA LYS A 620 -32.94 20.18 -11.56
C LYS A 620 -32.40 21.45 -10.93
N GLU A 621 -32.85 22.60 -11.40
CA GLU A 621 -32.41 23.91 -10.92
C GLU A 621 -33.47 24.60 -10.07
N ASN A 622 -33.06 25.38 -9.08
CA ASN A 622 -34.02 26.17 -8.32
C ASN A 622 -34.67 27.21 -9.24
N SER A 623 -35.99 27.36 -9.15
CA SER A 623 -36.73 28.39 -9.89
C SER A 623 -36.29 29.82 -9.55
N LEU A 624 -35.60 30.03 -8.42
CA LEU A 624 -35.17 31.33 -7.91
C LEU A 624 -36.33 32.36 -7.83
N GLY A 625 -37.57 31.87 -7.65
CA GLY A 625 -38.76 32.71 -7.61
C GLY A 625 -39.24 33.22 -8.98
N ASN A 626 -38.75 32.67 -10.10
CA ASN A 626 -39.21 33.04 -11.43
C ASN A 626 -40.74 32.88 -11.55
N PRO A 627 -41.49 33.94 -11.89
CA PRO A 627 -42.95 33.92 -12.02
C PRO A 627 -43.50 32.80 -12.92
N LYS A 628 -42.75 32.41 -13.96
CA LYS A 628 -43.12 31.32 -14.89
C LYS A 628 -43.15 29.94 -14.23
N HIS A 629 -42.51 29.78 -13.06
CA HIS A 629 -42.29 28.50 -12.39
C HIS A 629 -42.86 28.44 -10.97
N LEU A 630 -43.55 29.48 -10.50
CA LEU A 630 -44.11 29.56 -9.13
C LEU A 630 -45.09 28.44 -8.77
N ARG A 631 -45.69 27.78 -9.77
CA ARG A 631 -46.66 26.70 -9.55
C ARG A 631 -46.01 25.31 -9.37
N ILE A 632 -44.71 25.19 -9.61
CA ILE A 632 -43.96 23.93 -9.45
C ILE A 632 -43.71 23.70 -7.95
N ARG A 633 -44.37 22.69 -7.37
CA ARG A 633 -44.37 22.46 -5.91
C ARG A 633 -42.99 22.18 -5.32
N SER A 634 -42.10 21.55 -6.08
CA SER A 634 -40.73 21.26 -5.64
C SER A 634 -39.84 22.50 -5.59
N GLY A 635 -40.28 23.63 -6.19
CA GLY A 635 -39.45 24.80 -6.44
C GLY A 635 -38.28 24.55 -7.41
N LYS A 636 -38.16 23.33 -7.96
CA LYS A 636 -37.08 22.90 -8.85
C LYS A 636 -37.60 22.63 -10.26
N VAL A 637 -36.98 23.27 -11.24
CA VAL A 637 -37.31 23.18 -12.66
C VAL A 637 -36.35 22.21 -13.35
N GLU A 638 -36.90 21.32 -14.16
CA GLU A 638 -36.13 20.34 -14.93
C GLU A 638 -35.72 20.91 -16.29
N TYR A 639 -34.43 20.80 -16.63
CA TYR A 639 -33.86 21.19 -17.92
C TYR A 639 -33.20 20.01 -18.60
N SER A 640 -33.27 19.96 -19.93
CA SER A 640 -32.45 19.05 -20.72
C SER A 640 -30.99 19.49 -20.62
N ARG A 641 -30.11 18.56 -20.22
CA ARG A 641 -28.66 18.77 -20.16
C ARG A 641 -27.99 17.85 -21.17
N PHE A 642 -27.23 18.44 -22.09
CA PHE A 642 -26.38 17.70 -23.01
C PHE A 642 -24.97 17.63 -22.44
N ASN A 643 -24.32 16.46 -22.52
CA ASN A 643 -23.02 16.21 -21.93
C ASN A 643 -22.07 15.63 -22.97
N VAL A 644 -20.87 16.19 -23.02
CA VAL A 644 -19.73 15.70 -23.79
C VAL A 644 -18.68 15.26 -22.79
N ARG A 645 -18.35 13.97 -22.78
CA ARG A 645 -17.38 13.36 -21.86
C ARG A 645 -16.15 12.89 -22.63
N ILE A 646 -14.98 13.37 -22.22
CA ILE A 646 -13.67 12.98 -22.72
C ILE A 646 -12.87 12.49 -21.52
N LEU A 647 -12.56 11.19 -21.48
CA LEU A 647 -11.74 10.64 -20.41
C LEU A 647 -10.27 10.90 -20.73
N VAL A 648 -9.56 11.57 -19.84
CA VAL A 648 -8.10 11.74 -19.94
C VAL A 648 -7.42 11.02 -18.80
N VAL A 649 -6.26 10.45 -19.10
CA VAL A 649 -5.47 9.66 -18.15
C VAL A 649 -4.02 10.09 -18.17
N ASN A 650 -3.41 10.06 -16.99
CA ASN A 650 -2.01 10.38 -16.86
C ASN A 650 -1.16 9.31 -17.58
N THR A 651 -0.12 9.73 -18.29
CA THR A 651 0.72 8.84 -19.12
C THR A 651 1.80 8.10 -18.32
N ASP A 652 1.97 8.37 -17.02
CA ASP A 652 2.95 7.68 -16.20
C ASP A 652 2.64 6.18 -16.14
N PHE A 653 3.67 5.35 -16.31
CA PHE A 653 3.54 3.91 -16.14
C PHE A 653 3.20 3.59 -14.68
N THR A 654 2.00 3.04 -14.44
CA THR A 654 1.60 2.53 -13.12
C THR A 654 1.18 1.07 -13.21
N LEU A 655 1.79 0.22 -12.37
CA LEU A 655 1.43 -1.20 -12.25
C LEU A 655 -0.03 -1.41 -11.82
N ARG A 656 -0.66 -0.41 -11.20
CA ARG A 656 -2.05 -0.46 -10.69
C ARG A 656 -3.09 -0.81 -11.74
N ARG A 657 -2.83 -0.56 -13.03
CA ARG A 657 -3.81 -0.73 -14.12
C ARG A 657 -3.75 -2.08 -14.85
N THR A 658 -2.72 -2.89 -14.60
CA THR A 658 -2.52 -4.12 -15.38
C THR A 658 -3.30 -5.32 -14.83
N LEU A 659 -3.88 -5.19 -13.63
CA LEU A 659 -4.61 -6.26 -12.95
C LEU A 659 -6.10 -5.90 -12.85
N SER A 660 -6.98 -6.79 -13.33
CA SER A 660 -8.43 -6.65 -13.09
C SER A 660 -8.76 -6.84 -11.61
N LEU A 661 -9.89 -6.29 -11.14
CA LEU A 661 -10.32 -6.42 -9.74
C LEU A 661 -10.49 -7.89 -9.32
N GLU A 662 -11.10 -8.69 -10.20
CA GLU A 662 -11.30 -10.13 -9.96
C GLU A 662 -9.97 -10.88 -9.85
N SER A 663 -9.02 -10.58 -10.75
CA SER A 663 -7.66 -11.14 -10.67
C SER A 663 -6.94 -10.69 -9.39
N SER A 664 -7.12 -9.43 -9.00
CA SER A 664 -6.48 -8.85 -7.81
C SER A 664 -6.95 -9.55 -6.53
N ASN A 665 -8.25 -9.82 -6.38
CA ASN A 665 -8.78 -10.59 -5.25
C ASN A 665 -8.14 -11.99 -5.16
N ASN A 666 -8.04 -12.69 -6.30
CA ASN A 666 -7.43 -14.02 -6.36
C ASN A 666 -5.93 -14.00 -6.03
N PHE A 667 -5.18 -13.04 -6.58
CA PHE A 667 -3.75 -12.90 -6.29
C PHE A 667 -3.48 -12.49 -4.85
N LEU A 668 -4.34 -11.64 -4.24
CA LEU A 668 -4.20 -11.25 -2.84
C LEU A 668 -4.43 -12.44 -1.90
N ALA A 669 -5.47 -13.23 -2.14
CA ALA A 669 -5.76 -14.43 -1.37
C ALA A 669 -4.63 -15.47 -1.50
N LEU A 670 -4.21 -15.75 -2.74
CA LEU A 670 -3.14 -16.72 -3.02
C LEU A 670 -1.81 -16.28 -2.39
N SER A 671 -1.42 -15.01 -2.58
CA SER A 671 -0.16 -14.48 -2.04
C SER A 671 -0.13 -14.48 -0.52
N GLY A 672 -1.24 -14.13 0.14
CA GLY A 672 -1.36 -14.22 1.60
C GLY A 672 -1.19 -15.64 2.14
N ILE A 673 -1.87 -16.63 1.53
CA ILE A 673 -1.79 -18.04 1.93
C ILE A 673 -0.37 -18.57 1.73
N VAL A 674 0.22 -18.37 0.55
CA VAL A 674 1.55 -18.88 0.23
C VAL A 674 2.62 -18.21 1.10
N PHE A 675 2.52 -16.90 1.33
CA PHE A 675 3.44 -16.19 2.22
C PHE A 675 3.39 -16.72 3.66
N LEU A 676 2.19 -17.01 4.19
CA LEU A 676 2.01 -17.62 5.51
C LEU A 676 2.64 -19.02 5.57
N LEU A 677 2.35 -19.88 4.59
CA LEU A 677 2.90 -21.24 4.52
C LEU A 677 4.43 -21.22 4.45
N LEU A 678 5.01 -20.35 3.63
CA LEU A 678 6.47 -20.17 3.53
C LEU A 678 7.06 -19.66 4.84
N THR A 679 6.36 -18.78 5.56
CA THR A 679 6.78 -18.28 6.87
C THR A 679 6.79 -19.40 7.93
N ILE A 680 5.79 -20.27 7.93
CA ILE A 680 5.76 -21.46 8.80
C ILE A 680 6.89 -22.43 8.40
N ALA A 681 7.06 -22.69 7.11
CA ALA A 681 8.12 -23.55 6.58
C ALA A 681 9.52 -23.05 6.95
N SER A 682 9.75 -21.73 6.95
CA SER A 682 11.04 -21.12 7.32
C SER A 682 11.47 -21.36 8.77
N LYS A 683 10.52 -21.70 9.66
CA LYS A 683 10.78 -22.02 11.07
C LYS A 683 11.04 -23.50 11.33
N ASN A 684 10.83 -24.36 10.35
CA ASN A 684 11.00 -25.80 10.50
C ASN A 684 12.48 -26.18 10.28
N ASP A 685 13.11 -26.78 11.29
CA ASP A 685 14.52 -27.17 11.26
C ASP A 685 14.87 -28.13 10.12
N ARG A 686 13.92 -28.97 9.67
CA ARG A 686 14.13 -29.90 8.53
C ARG A 686 14.29 -29.20 7.18
N LEU A 687 13.78 -27.97 7.04
CA LEU A 687 13.77 -27.22 5.79
C LEU A 687 14.92 -26.19 5.69
N LYS A 688 15.89 -26.24 6.60
CA LYS A 688 17.05 -25.32 6.62
C LYS A 688 17.83 -25.28 5.30
N TYR A 689 17.93 -26.40 4.58
CA TYR A 689 18.59 -26.46 3.27
C TYR A 689 17.89 -25.64 2.18
N PHE A 690 16.57 -25.42 2.31
CA PHE A 690 15.76 -24.67 1.35
C PHE A 690 15.55 -23.21 1.72
N LEU A 691 16.18 -22.69 2.79
CA LEU A 691 15.98 -21.32 3.29
C LEU A 691 16.18 -20.25 2.19
N LYS A 692 17.16 -20.44 1.29
CA LYS A 692 17.40 -19.52 0.17
C LYS A 692 16.22 -19.49 -0.81
N ALA A 693 15.68 -20.65 -1.15
CA ALA A 693 14.52 -20.77 -2.06
C ALA A 693 13.24 -20.25 -1.40
N ILE A 694 13.03 -20.56 -0.11
CA ILE A 694 11.90 -20.04 0.68
C ILE A 694 11.91 -18.51 0.70
N TRP A 695 13.08 -17.89 0.90
CA TRP A 695 13.19 -16.43 0.89
C TRP A 695 12.86 -15.82 -0.49
N VAL A 696 13.34 -16.41 -1.59
CA VAL A 696 13.02 -15.94 -2.95
C VAL A 696 11.52 -16.00 -3.21
N LEU A 697 10.87 -17.11 -2.84
CA LEU A 697 9.42 -17.24 -2.97
C LEU A 697 8.68 -16.22 -2.08
N GLN A 698 9.13 -16.01 -0.84
CA GLN A 698 8.55 -14.99 0.05
C GLN A 698 8.66 -13.59 -0.55
N ALA A 699 9.79 -13.25 -1.18
CA ALA A 699 9.95 -11.97 -1.86
C ALA A 699 8.96 -11.81 -3.01
N ILE A 700 8.85 -12.81 -3.90
CA ILE A 700 7.90 -12.80 -5.03
C ILE A 700 6.46 -12.60 -4.53
N PHE A 701 6.02 -13.38 -3.54
CA PHE A 701 4.67 -13.30 -3.02
C PHE A 701 4.40 -12.03 -2.19
N ALA A 702 5.41 -11.45 -1.53
CA ALA A 702 5.26 -10.15 -0.87
C ALA A 702 5.00 -9.01 -1.88
N PHE A 703 5.70 -9.01 -3.02
CA PHE A 703 5.44 -8.05 -4.10
C PHE A 703 4.07 -8.26 -4.76
N LEU A 704 3.67 -9.52 -5.02
CA LEU A 704 2.33 -9.84 -5.51
C LEU A 704 1.23 -9.40 -4.53
N ALA A 705 1.44 -9.61 -3.21
CA ALA A 705 0.49 -9.19 -2.18
C ALA A 705 0.38 -7.66 -2.10
N LEU A 706 1.51 -6.94 -2.19
CA LEU A 706 1.51 -5.48 -2.21
C LEU A 706 0.76 -4.94 -3.44
N TRP A 707 1.08 -5.49 -4.61
CA TRP A 707 0.49 -5.07 -5.88
C TRP A 707 -1.02 -5.32 -5.95
N SER A 708 -1.46 -6.52 -5.58
CA SER A 708 -2.89 -6.88 -5.56
C SER A 708 -3.65 -6.19 -4.43
N GLY A 709 -3.04 -6.06 -3.25
CA GLY A 709 -3.65 -5.41 -2.08
C GLY A 709 -3.94 -3.93 -2.31
N GLU A 710 -3.06 -3.24 -3.03
CA GLU A 710 -3.24 -1.85 -3.43
C GLU A 710 -4.51 -1.66 -4.26
N VAL A 711 -4.72 -2.50 -5.29
CA VAL A 711 -5.91 -2.43 -6.16
C VAL A 711 -7.19 -2.74 -5.38
N VAL A 712 -7.17 -3.80 -4.57
CA VAL A 712 -8.35 -4.24 -3.80
C VAL A 712 -8.77 -3.19 -2.76
N VAL A 713 -7.81 -2.63 -2.01
CA VAL A 713 -8.10 -1.65 -0.96
C VAL A 713 -8.62 -0.34 -1.54
N ILE A 714 -8.02 0.14 -2.64
CA ILE A 714 -8.46 1.37 -3.29
C ILE A 714 -9.88 1.19 -3.83
N ASN A 715 -10.16 0.11 -4.57
CA ASN A 715 -11.49 -0.14 -5.13
C ASN A 715 -12.55 -0.34 -4.04
N TRP A 716 -12.19 -0.97 -2.92
CA TRP A 716 -13.12 -1.16 -1.80
C TRP A 716 -13.48 0.16 -1.11
N LEU A 717 -12.54 1.09 -1.01
CA LEU A 717 -12.72 2.36 -0.32
C LEU A 717 -13.22 3.49 -1.21
N GLU A 718 -13.13 3.36 -2.54
CA GLU A 718 -13.47 4.43 -3.50
C GLU A 718 -14.84 5.09 -3.25
N ASP A 719 -15.88 4.29 -2.98
CA ASP A 719 -17.23 4.81 -2.72
C ASP A 719 -17.45 5.30 -1.27
N LEU A 720 -16.51 5.02 -0.36
CA LEU A 720 -16.65 5.26 1.08
C LEU A 720 -15.90 6.51 1.57
N ILE A 721 -14.88 6.99 0.84
CA ILE A 721 -14.00 8.07 1.30
C ILE A 721 -13.79 9.16 0.24
N SER A 722 -13.51 10.39 0.68
CA SER A 722 -13.19 11.51 -0.21
C SER A 722 -11.83 11.33 -0.91
N ALA A 723 -11.64 11.98 -2.06
CA ALA A 723 -10.38 11.98 -2.82
C ALA A 723 -9.12 12.29 -2.00
N VAL A 724 -9.21 13.15 -0.98
CA VAL A 724 -8.07 13.50 -0.09
C VAL A 724 -7.58 12.28 0.70
N TRP A 725 -8.50 11.48 1.25
CA TRP A 725 -8.15 10.28 2.01
C TRP A 725 -7.65 9.16 1.10
N LEU A 726 -8.15 9.12 -0.14
CA LEU A 726 -7.70 8.19 -1.16
C LEU A 726 -6.24 8.49 -1.57
N ASP A 727 -5.86 9.76 -1.70
CA ASP A 727 -4.45 10.19 -1.90
C ASP A 727 -3.55 9.75 -0.72
N VAL A 728 -4.03 9.88 0.52
CA VAL A 728 -3.29 9.42 1.70
C VAL A 728 -3.04 7.90 1.66
N ILE A 729 -4.06 7.11 1.30
CA ILE A 729 -3.92 5.65 1.18
C ILE A 729 -2.94 5.28 0.07
N VAL A 730 -3.04 5.94 -1.08
CA VAL A 730 -2.08 5.78 -2.18
C VAL A 730 -0.65 6.05 -1.70
N ARG A 731 -0.40 7.15 -1.00
CA ARG A 731 0.92 7.47 -0.44
C ARG A 731 1.40 6.41 0.55
N ILE A 732 0.50 5.81 1.34
CA ILE A 732 0.85 4.71 2.25
C ILE A 732 1.36 3.52 1.43
N PHE A 733 0.69 3.15 0.34
CA PHE A 733 1.17 2.08 -0.55
C PHE A 733 2.50 2.45 -1.23
N ASP A 734 2.66 3.69 -1.68
CA ASP A 734 3.93 4.16 -2.26
C ASP A 734 5.10 4.07 -1.25
N ILE A 735 4.85 4.34 0.03
CA ILE A 735 5.83 4.12 1.12
C ILE A 735 6.12 2.63 1.30
N LEU A 736 5.11 1.76 1.25
CA LEU A 736 5.28 0.31 1.38
C LEU A 736 6.11 -0.27 0.23
N TRP A 737 5.99 0.28 -0.98
CA TRP A 737 6.80 -0.08 -2.15
C TRP A 737 8.30 0.17 -1.95
N TRP A 738 8.71 1.01 -0.99
CA TRP A 738 10.11 1.18 -0.60
C TRP A 738 10.49 0.40 0.66
N MET A 739 9.57 0.30 1.62
CA MET A 739 9.84 -0.38 2.90
C MET A 739 9.91 -1.90 2.77
N ILE A 740 9.04 -2.52 1.98
CA ILE A 740 9.02 -3.99 1.81
C ILE A 740 10.31 -4.49 1.15
N PRO A 741 10.80 -3.89 0.03
CA PRO A 741 12.10 -4.25 -0.53
C PRO A 741 13.25 -4.06 0.46
N ALA A 742 13.23 -3.00 1.28
CA ALA A 742 14.28 -2.76 2.27
C ALA A 742 14.32 -3.87 3.35
N VAL A 743 13.15 -4.32 3.83
CA VAL A 743 13.06 -5.44 4.77
C VAL A 743 13.54 -6.74 4.12
N LEU A 744 13.12 -7.01 2.88
CA LEU A 744 13.55 -8.19 2.14
C LEU A 744 15.06 -8.17 1.90
N LEU A 745 15.63 -7.04 1.48
CA LEU A 745 17.06 -6.88 1.25
C LEU A 745 17.87 -7.10 2.53
N HIS A 746 17.41 -6.56 3.67
CA HIS A 746 18.03 -6.82 4.96
C HIS A 746 18.01 -8.33 5.29
N MET A 747 16.89 -9.03 5.08
CA MET A 747 16.83 -10.48 5.24
C MET A 747 17.75 -11.22 4.24
N ALA A 748 17.88 -10.73 3.01
CA ALA A 748 18.76 -11.29 2.00
C ALA A 748 20.23 -11.23 2.44
N VAL A 749 20.67 -10.07 2.94
CA VAL A 749 22.05 -9.90 3.46
C VAL A 749 22.30 -10.88 4.60
N GLU A 750 21.32 -11.10 5.49
CA GLU A 750 21.43 -12.07 6.57
C GLU A 750 21.61 -13.52 6.06
N ILE A 751 20.82 -13.92 5.06
CA ILE A 751 20.78 -15.30 4.54
C ILE A 751 21.94 -15.59 3.58
N PHE A 752 22.28 -14.65 2.70
CA PHE A 752 23.21 -14.84 1.60
C PHE A 752 24.61 -14.30 1.86
N LEU A 753 24.77 -13.32 2.76
CA LEU A 753 26.07 -12.74 3.08
C LEU A 753 26.56 -13.21 4.46
N TRP A 754 25.85 -12.86 5.53
CA TRP A 754 26.36 -13.03 6.88
C TRP A 754 26.50 -14.49 7.30
N ARG A 755 25.45 -15.32 7.15
CA ARG A 755 25.50 -16.74 7.54
C ARG A 755 26.60 -17.51 6.80
N PRO A 756 26.74 -17.43 5.46
CA PRO A 756 27.80 -18.14 4.74
C PRO A 756 29.22 -17.68 5.15
N LEU A 757 29.40 -16.38 5.43
CA LEU A 757 30.68 -15.85 5.91
C LEU A 757 31.02 -16.36 7.32
N GLU A 758 30.05 -16.43 8.23
CA GLU A 758 30.22 -16.97 9.58
C GLU A 758 30.54 -18.48 9.55
N GLU A 759 29.86 -19.24 8.69
CA GLU A 759 30.12 -20.67 8.49
C GLU A 759 31.53 -20.95 7.93
N LYS A 760 31.98 -20.15 6.94
CA LYS A 760 33.30 -20.35 6.31
C LYS A 760 34.47 -19.87 7.17
N SER A 761 34.27 -18.80 7.96
CA SER A 761 35.35 -18.20 8.77
C SER A 761 35.46 -18.77 10.19
N GLY A 762 34.44 -19.48 10.68
CA GLY A 762 34.38 -20.00 12.05
C GLY A 762 34.31 -18.92 13.14
N ARG A 763 34.15 -17.64 12.76
CA ARG A 763 34.10 -16.48 13.66
C ARG A 763 32.75 -15.77 13.48
N LYS A 764 32.14 -15.36 14.59
CA LYS A 764 30.90 -14.55 14.55
C LYS A 764 31.21 -13.13 14.12
N ILE A 765 30.41 -12.60 13.20
CA ILE A 765 30.58 -11.23 12.73
C ILE A 765 30.09 -10.27 13.82
N PRO A 766 30.84 -9.20 14.14
CA PRO A 766 30.44 -8.24 15.15
C PRO A 766 29.04 -7.67 14.88
N ARG A 767 28.19 -7.63 15.92
CA ARG A 767 26.81 -7.10 15.82
C ARG A 767 26.76 -5.66 15.30
N ILE A 768 27.82 -4.88 15.53
CA ILE A 768 27.96 -3.51 15.04
C ILE A 768 27.90 -3.47 13.49
N GLY A 769 28.62 -4.37 12.81
CA GLY A 769 28.68 -4.39 11.34
C GLY A 769 27.34 -4.80 10.73
N ARG A 770 26.68 -5.80 11.31
CA ARG A 770 25.32 -6.20 10.94
C ARG A 770 24.34 -5.02 11.04
N ARG A 771 24.31 -4.36 12.21
CA ARG A 771 23.41 -3.22 12.45
C ARG A 771 23.70 -2.03 11.54
N PHE A 772 24.96 -1.78 11.22
CA PHE A 772 25.35 -0.72 10.29
C PHE A 772 24.79 -0.96 8.89
N VAL A 773 24.94 -2.18 8.35
CA VAL A 773 24.38 -2.50 7.02
C VAL A 773 22.85 -2.39 7.02
N SER A 774 22.17 -2.93 8.05
CA SER A 774 20.72 -2.79 8.19
C SER A 774 20.30 -1.31 8.26
N PHE A 775 21.00 -0.50 9.05
CA PHE A 775 20.76 0.94 9.16
C PHE A 775 20.89 1.64 7.81
N THR A 776 21.94 1.36 7.05
CA THR A 776 22.15 1.94 5.71
C THR A 776 21.01 1.59 4.75
N ILE A 777 20.54 0.34 4.75
CA ILE A 777 19.42 -0.10 3.89
C ILE A 777 18.15 0.72 4.18
N TYR A 778 17.80 0.90 5.46
CA TYR A 778 16.60 1.65 5.83
C TYR A 778 16.75 3.16 5.61
N VAL A 779 17.95 3.73 5.78
CA VAL A 779 18.22 5.15 5.47
C VAL A 779 18.08 5.41 3.98
N LEU A 780 18.58 4.52 3.12
CA LEU A 780 18.40 4.64 1.66
C LEU A 780 16.93 4.54 1.26
N ALA A 781 16.16 3.62 1.86
CA ALA A 781 14.72 3.53 1.64
C ALA A 781 14.00 4.81 2.08
N LEU A 782 14.37 5.38 3.23
CA LEU A 782 13.83 6.66 3.71
C LEU A 782 14.11 7.81 2.72
N PHE A 783 15.33 7.92 2.20
CA PHE A 783 15.65 8.93 1.19
C PHE A 783 14.88 8.72 -0.11
N ALA A 784 14.71 7.47 -0.56
CA ALA A 784 13.89 7.17 -1.72
C ALA A 784 12.42 7.55 -1.49
N ILE A 785 11.87 7.31 -0.29
CA ILE A 785 10.52 7.76 0.07
C ILE A 785 10.41 9.28 -0.01
N VAL A 786 11.34 10.01 0.61
CA VAL A 786 11.34 11.48 0.60
C VAL A 786 11.43 12.03 -0.83
N ALA A 787 12.26 11.42 -1.68
CA ALA A 787 12.49 11.86 -3.05
C ALA A 787 11.36 11.49 -4.01
N PHE A 788 10.91 10.25 -4.01
CA PHE A 788 9.99 9.72 -5.02
C PHE A 788 8.53 9.73 -4.58
N VAL A 789 8.23 9.66 -3.28
CA VAL A 789 6.84 9.69 -2.78
C VAL A 789 6.39 11.10 -2.43
N TYR A 790 7.28 11.91 -1.85
CA TYR A 790 6.97 13.29 -1.45
C TYR A 790 7.49 14.35 -2.41
N ASP A 791 8.19 13.95 -3.48
CA ASP A 791 8.79 14.83 -4.50
C ASP A 791 9.67 15.94 -3.89
N GLN A 792 10.35 15.64 -2.78
CA GLN A 792 11.20 16.60 -2.07
C GLN A 792 12.63 16.56 -2.61
N ARG A 793 13.21 17.74 -2.81
CA ARG A 793 14.60 17.88 -3.27
C ARG A 793 15.59 17.43 -2.18
N LEU A 794 16.15 16.23 -2.37
CA LEU A 794 17.17 15.63 -1.50
C LEU A 794 18.42 16.51 -1.28
N THR A 795 18.71 17.44 -2.19
CA THR A 795 19.89 18.33 -2.13
C THR A 795 19.95 19.15 -0.83
N SER A 796 18.80 19.53 -0.27
CA SER A 796 18.70 20.26 1.00
C SER A 796 19.10 19.40 2.21
N LEU A 797 18.65 18.14 2.27
CA LEU A 797 18.99 17.17 3.31
C LEU A 797 20.44 16.68 3.18
N LEU A 798 20.90 16.42 1.95
CA LEU A 798 22.26 15.96 1.67
C LEU A 798 23.31 16.99 2.11
N ALA A 799 23.05 18.29 1.93
CA ALA A 799 23.94 19.37 2.36
C ALA A 799 24.21 19.33 3.87
N THR A 800 23.19 19.10 4.70
CA THR A 800 23.36 18.94 6.16
C THR A 800 24.01 17.61 6.53
N SER A 801 23.73 16.54 5.78
CA SER A 801 24.35 15.23 5.98
C SER A 801 25.85 15.21 5.65
N GLY A 802 26.31 16.09 4.75
CA GLY A 802 27.73 16.19 4.38
C GLY A 802 28.64 16.57 5.55
N VAL A 803 28.15 17.42 6.46
CA VAL A 803 28.88 17.78 7.69
C VAL A 803 28.99 16.58 8.63
N ILE A 804 27.91 15.81 8.80
CA ILE A 804 27.90 14.60 9.62
C ILE A 804 28.79 13.52 9.01
N ALA A 805 28.74 13.32 7.70
CA ALA A 805 29.59 12.38 6.98
C ALA A 805 31.08 12.77 7.08
N MET A 806 31.40 14.06 7.04
CA MET A 806 32.75 14.58 7.27
C MET A 806 33.22 14.32 8.70
N ILE A 807 32.38 14.60 9.71
CA ILE A 807 32.68 14.35 11.13
C ILE A 807 32.90 12.85 11.39
N ILE A 808 32.03 11.99 10.85
CA ILE A 808 32.16 10.54 10.96
C ILE A 808 33.41 10.04 10.22
N GLY A 809 33.68 10.58 9.03
CA GLY A 809 34.87 10.26 8.25
C GLY A 809 36.17 10.58 9.01
N LEU A 810 36.25 11.77 9.60
CA LEU A 810 37.36 12.19 10.47
C LEU A 810 37.50 11.29 11.70
N ALA A 811 36.39 10.93 12.35
CA ALA A 811 36.40 10.07 13.54
C ALA A 811 36.82 8.61 13.24
N ILE A 812 36.50 8.10 12.05
CA ILE A 812 36.80 6.72 11.65
C ILE A 812 38.17 6.59 10.93
N GLN A 813 38.75 7.70 10.46
CA GLN A 813 40.01 7.71 9.69
C GLN A 813 41.13 6.83 10.29
N ILE A 814 41.39 6.94 11.59
CA ILE A 814 42.42 6.15 12.30
C ILE A 814 42.08 4.65 12.29
N ASN A 815 40.80 4.28 12.41
CA ASN A 815 40.37 2.88 12.37
C ASN A 815 40.52 2.26 10.98
N ILE A 816 40.22 3.03 9.93
CA ILE A 816 40.42 2.63 8.53
C ILE A 816 41.91 2.48 8.22
N SER A 817 42.74 3.43 8.64
CA SER A 817 44.20 3.36 8.49
C SER A 817 44.76 2.07 9.10
N ASN A 818 44.37 1.73 10.34
CA ASN A 818 44.80 0.48 10.97
C ASN A 818 44.41 -0.79 10.19
N ILE A 819 43.25 -0.80 9.51
CA ILE A 819 42.82 -1.93 8.67
C ILE A 819 43.73 -2.05 7.44
N PHE A 820 43.94 -0.95 6.71
CA PHE A 820 44.78 -0.97 5.51
C PHE A 820 46.24 -1.29 5.83
N SER A 821 46.79 -0.73 6.91
CA SER A 821 48.13 -1.10 7.40
C SER A 821 48.21 -2.56 7.81
N GLY A 822 47.14 -3.12 8.40
CA GLY A 822 47.07 -4.55 8.72
C GLY A 822 47.10 -5.45 7.48
N ILE A 823 46.41 -5.04 6.40
CA ILE A 823 46.46 -5.73 5.10
C ILE A 823 47.86 -5.60 4.50
N ALA A 824 48.45 -4.41 4.50
CA ALA A 824 49.78 -4.15 3.96
C ALA A 824 50.88 -4.99 4.64
N ILE A 825 50.90 -5.03 5.99
CA ILE A 825 51.83 -5.87 6.75
C ILE A 825 51.67 -7.37 6.39
N ASN A 826 50.43 -7.83 6.20
CA ASN A 826 50.14 -9.20 5.76
C ASN A 826 50.45 -9.48 4.29
N VAL A 827 50.69 -8.47 3.45
CA VAL A 827 51.04 -8.66 2.04
C VAL A 827 52.56 -8.53 1.82
N GLU A 828 53.17 -7.52 2.43
CA GLU A 828 54.61 -7.22 2.24
C GLU A 828 55.51 -8.05 3.14
N HIS A 829 54.97 -8.60 4.24
CA HIS A 829 55.69 -9.42 5.22
C HIS A 829 57.03 -8.81 5.71
N PRO A 830 57.06 -7.54 6.18
CA PRO A 830 58.27 -6.96 6.77
C PRO A 830 58.74 -7.72 8.03
N PHE A 831 57.82 -8.42 8.68
CA PHE A 831 58.04 -9.39 9.75
C PHE A 831 56.90 -10.40 9.79
N ARG A 832 57.13 -11.57 10.38
CA ARG A 832 56.17 -12.68 10.49
C ARG A 832 55.86 -13.00 11.94
N VAL A 833 54.74 -13.69 12.16
CA VAL A 833 54.43 -14.27 13.47
C VAL A 833 55.54 -15.26 13.82
N GLY A 834 56.20 -15.04 14.96
CA GLY A 834 57.37 -15.78 15.39
C GLY A 834 58.68 -15.01 15.34
N ASP A 835 58.79 -13.92 14.58
CA ASP A 835 60.03 -13.16 14.45
C ASP A 835 60.28 -12.27 15.69
N TRP A 836 61.55 -12.13 16.09
CA TRP A 836 62.00 -11.10 17.01
C TRP A 836 62.14 -9.77 16.27
N VAL A 837 61.40 -8.76 16.73
CA VAL A 837 61.38 -7.44 16.10
C VAL A 837 61.49 -6.32 17.12
N GLN A 838 62.05 -5.20 16.68
CA GLN A 838 61.90 -3.91 17.33
C GLN A 838 61.19 -2.95 16.36
N ILE A 839 60.06 -2.40 16.81
CA ILE A 839 59.21 -1.52 16.00
C ILE A 839 59.31 -0.11 16.57
N GLY A 840 59.94 0.82 15.85
CA GLY A 840 60.11 2.21 16.25
C GLY A 840 60.86 2.35 17.58
N LYS A 841 60.21 3.00 18.56
CA LYS A 841 60.75 3.21 19.92
C LYS A 841 60.24 2.18 20.93
N PHE A 842 59.47 1.18 20.49
CA PHE A 842 58.92 0.17 21.38
C PHE A 842 59.99 -0.87 21.76
N ASP A 843 59.79 -1.52 22.91
CA ASP A 843 60.66 -2.60 23.37
C ASP A 843 60.70 -3.74 22.36
N GLU A 844 61.85 -4.40 22.26
CA GLU A 844 62.00 -5.59 21.43
C GLU A 844 61.17 -6.76 21.96
N GLY A 845 60.58 -7.52 21.03
CA GLY A 845 59.71 -8.64 21.37
C GLY A 845 59.47 -9.58 20.21
N LYS A 846 58.98 -10.78 20.54
CA LYS A 846 58.62 -11.81 19.56
C LYS A 846 57.19 -11.59 19.08
N VAL A 847 56.95 -11.50 17.77
CA VAL A 847 55.60 -11.31 17.22
C VAL A 847 54.74 -12.53 17.53
N VAL A 848 53.63 -12.32 18.25
CA VAL A 848 52.70 -13.40 18.66
C VAL A 848 51.50 -13.48 17.72
N ASP A 849 50.98 -12.33 17.30
CA ASP A 849 49.74 -12.25 16.52
C ASP A 849 49.69 -10.92 15.74
N ILE A 850 49.17 -10.98 14.51
CA ILE A 850 48.91 -9.80 13.68
C ILE A 850 47.41 -9.81 13.36
N THR A 851 46.67 -8.97 14.08
CA THR A 851 45.22 -8.82 13.88
C THR A 851 44.90 -7.78 12.81
N TRP A 852 43.62 -7.61 12.48
CA TRP A 852 43.18 -6.57 11.55
C TRP A 852 43.43 -5.13 12.04
N ARG A 853 43.72 -4.91 13.33
CA ARG A 853 43.94 -3.56 13.89
C ARG A 853 45.27 -3.38 14.62
N THR A 854 45.86 -4.46 15.15
CA THR A 854 47.06 -4.40 16.00
C THR A 854 48.01 -5.57 15.75
N THR A 855 49.31 -5.27 15.81
CA THR A 855 50.41 -6.24 15.91
C THR A 855 50.76 -6.42 17.39
N ARG A 856 50.80 -7.67 17.85
CA ARG A 856 51.11 -8.00 19.23
C ARG A 856 52.47 -8.67 19.31
N ILE A 857 53.35 -8.13 20.16
CA ILE A 857 54.67 -8.69 20.42
C ILE A 857 54.79 -9.09 21.90
N LEU A 858 55.49 -10.20 22.16
CA LEU A 858 55.83 -10.68 23.50
C LEU A 858 57.22 -10.13 23.85
N THR A 859 57.26 -9.19 24.79
CA THR A 859 58.50 -8.61 25.31
C THR A 859 59.33 -9.65 26.07
N ARG A 860 60.63 -9.41 26.23
CA ARG A 860 61.52 -10.28 27.03
C ARG A 860 61.09 -10.45 28.49
N MET A 861 60.34 -9.49 29.03
CA MET A 861 59.78 -9.54 30.39
C MET A 861 58.50 -10.39 30.50
N GLY A 862 58.06 -11.04 29.41
CA GLY A 862 56.86 -11.87 29.38
C GLY A 862 55.54 -11.11 29.23
N CYS A 863 55.58 -9.81 28.89
CA CYS A 863 54.39 -9.00 28.67
C CYS A 863 54.01 -8.90 27.19
N ILE A 864 52.70 -8.91 26.88
CA ILE A 864 52.19 -8.66 25.52
C ILE A 864 52.07 -7.15 25.30
N LEU A 865 52.85 -6.61 24.36
CA LEU A 865 52.73 -5.24 23.87
C LEU A 865 51.88 -5.22 22.58
N SER A 866 50.76 -4.49 22.61
CA SER A 866 49.85 -4.36 21.45
C SER A 866 50.07 -3.03 20.73
N ILE A 867 50.64 -3.08 19.54
CA ILE A 867 50.96 -1.91 18.71
C ILE A 867 49.89 -1.76 17.63
N PRO A 868 49.25 -0.58 17.46
CA PRO A 868 48.34 -0.34 16.34
C PRO A 868 49.02 -0.56 14.99
N ASN A 869 48.35 -1.18 14.03
CA ASN A 869 48.95 -1.52 12.74
C ASN A 869 49.42 -0.29 11.95
N SER A 870 48.70 0.84 12.05
CA SER A 870 49.13 2.12 11.47
C SER A 870 50.51 2.53 11.99
N VAL A 871 50.69 2.52 13.31
CA VAL A 871 51.96 2.81 13.98
C VAL A 871 53.02 1.77 13.62
N ALA A 872 52.67 0.48 13.57
CA ALA A 872 53.62 -0.59 13.26
C ALA A 872 54.13 -0.51 11.81
N SER A 873 53.27 -0.13 10.87
CA SER A 873 53.61 0.01 9.45
C SER A 873 54.40 1.28 9.14
N GLU A 874 54.15 2.36 9.88
CA GLU A 874 54.82 3.66 9.67
C GLU A 874 56.13 3.80 10.46
N SER A 875 56.38 2.91 11.44
CA SER A 875 57.60 2.92 12.24
C SER A 875 58.76 2.21 11.53
N PRO A 876 60.02 2.63 11.77
CA PRO A 876 61.18 1.83 11.39
C PRO A 876 61.13 0.44 12.06
N ILE A 877 61.40 -0.62 11.31
CA ILE A 877 61.36 -2.00 11.80
C ILE A 877 62.76 -2.59 11.74
N HIS A 878 63.26 -3.08 12.87
CA HIS A 878 64.41 -3.97 12.91
C HIS A 878 63.91 -5.40 13.13
N ASN A 879 64.10 -6.27 12.13
CA ASN A 879 63.81 -7.69 12.24
C ASN A 879 65.12 -8.45 12.50
N TYR A 880 65.21 -9.18 13.61
CA TYR A 880 66.41 -9.88 14.03
C TYR A 880 66.48 -11.33 13.51
N ASP A 881 65.41 -11.84 12.90
CA ASP A 881 65.30 -13.21 12.38
C ASP A 881 65.26 -13.26 10.82
N TYR A 882 65.35 -12.12 10.13
CA TYR A 882 65.32 -12.03 8.66
C TYR A 882 66.54 -11.24 8.13
N PRO A 883 67.21 -11.67 7.02
CA PRO A 883 66.87 -12.78 6.13
C PRO A 883 67.26 -14.19 6.62
N ASP A 884 68.22 -14.29 7.54
CA ASP A 884 68.68 -15.55 8.16
C ASP A 884 68.65 -15.41 9.69
N ASN A 885 68.47 -16.51 10.44
CA ASN A 885 68.47 -16.53 11.92
C ASN A 885 69.87 -16.30 12.55
N THR A 886 70.70 -15.45 11.93
CA THR A 886 72.03 -15.08 12.37
C THR A 886 72.09 -13.58 12.59
N PHE A 887 72.62 -13.13 13.72
CA PHE A 887 72.74 -11.70 14.02
C PHE A 887 74.13 -11.33 14.52
N TRP A 888 74.56 -10.12 14.15
CA TRP A 888 75.83 -9.55 14.58
C TRP A 888 75.70 -8.90 15.95
N ILE A 889 76.57 -9.27 16.86
CA ILE A 889 76.76 -8.60 18.14
C ILE A 889 78.02 -7.76 18.06
N LYS A 890 77.95 -6.55 18.63
CA LYS A 890 79.11 -5.67 18.81
C LYS A 890 79.17 -5.14 20.24
N PHE A 891 80.36 -5.11 20.82
CA PHE A 891 80.62 -4.39 22.07
C PHE A 891 82.06 -3.88 22.12
N SER A 892 82.29 -2.89 22.98
CA SER A 892 83.58 -2.25 23.15
C SER A 892 84.33 -2.79 24.37
N ILE A 893 85.65 -2.91 24.24
CA ILE A 893 86.56 -3.34 25.30
C ILE A 893 87.69 -2.34 25.40
N HIS A 894 88.02 -1.95 26.64
CA HIS A 894 89.04 -0.97 26.96
C HIS A 894 90.22 -1.66 27.66
N ILE A 895 91.40 -1.65 27.03
CA ILE A 895 92.61 -2.34 27.51
C ILE A 895 93.70 -1.32 27.78
N HIS A 896 94.59 -1.56 28.75
CA HIS A 896 95.66 -0.60 29.07
C HIS A 896 96.59 -0.36 27.85
N PRO A 897 96.98 0.90 27.52
CA PRO A 897 97.76 1.24 26.32
C PRO A 897 99.17 0.62 26.23
N SER A 898 99.70 0.10 27.34
CA SER A 898 101.04 -0.52 27.39
C SER A 898 101.17 -1.81 26.58
N HIS A 899 100.06 -2.39 26.12
CA HIS A 899 100.07 -3.63 25.35
C HIS A 899 99.95 -3.35 23.84
N HIS A 900 100.83 -3.96 23.04
CA HIS A 900 100.84 -3.77 21.59
C HIS A 900 99.50 -4.19 20.95
N PRO A 901 98.88 -3.37 20.08
CA PRO A 901 97.53 -3.63 19.58
C PRO A 901 97.34 -4.94 18.83
N ASP A 902 98.35 -5.39 18.05
CA ASP A 902 98.28 -6.68 17.36
C ASP A 902 98.23 -7.87 18.32
N ARG A 903 98.92 -7.76 19.47
CA ARG A 903 98.94 -8.82 20.49
C ARG A 903 97.60 -8.90 21.21
N VAL A 904 97.03 -7.75 21.58
CA VAL A 904 95.71 -7.67 22.21
C VAL A 904 94.63 -8.19 21.26
N ARG A 905 94.64 -7.75 20.00
CA ARG A 905 93.70 -8.20 18.95
C ARG A 905 93.74 -9.71 18.74
N LYS A 906 94.93 -10.30 18.69
CA LYS A 906 95.11 -11.77 18.58
C LYS A 906 94.47 -12.49 19.77
N ILE A 907 94.73 -12.03 20.99
CA ILE A 907 94.22 -12.68 22.21
C ILE A 907 92.69 -12.59 22.30
N ILE A 908 92.11 -11.43 21.97
CA ILE A 908 90.66 -11.25 21.93
C ILE A 908 90.05 -12.13 20.83
N ARG A 909 90.65 -12.20 19.63
CA ARG A 909 90.21 -13.10 18.56
C ARG A 909 90.26 -14.57 18.99
N ASP A 910 91.36 -15.01 19.59
CA ASP A 910 91.53 -16.37 20.10
C ASP A 910 90.44 -16.69 21.14
N ALA A 911 90.07 -15.73 21.99
CA ALA A 911 89.01 -15.88 22.98
C ALA A 911 87.62 -16.01 22.33
N VAL A 912 87.27 -15.12 21.40
CA VAL A 912 85.96 -15.11 20.73
C VAL A 912 85.76 -16.38 19.90
N ILE A 913 86.76 -16.80 19.12
CA ILE A 913 86.71 -18.04 18.31
C ILE A 913 86.61 -19.30 19.19
N SER A 914 87.15 -19.26 20.41
CA SER A 914 87.08 -20.38 21.35
C SER A 914 85.75 -20.52 22.09
N THR A 915 84.77 -19.64 21.82
CA THR A 915 83.45 -19.67 22.46
C THR A 915 82.48 -20.45 21.57
N ASP A 916 81.90 -21.54 22.09
CA ASP A 916 81.09 -22.48 21.28
C ASP A 916 79.85 -21.86 20.63
N VAL A 917 79.29 -20.80 21.22
CA VAL A 917 78.09 -20.12 20.71
C VAL A 917 78.36 -19.18 19.53
N VAL A 918 79.63 -18.87 19.24
CA VAL A 918 80.04 -17.97 18.15
C VAL A 918 80.18 -18.75 16.84
N LEU A 919 79.57 -18.24 15.78
CA LEU A 919 79.70 -18.81 14.45
C LEU A 919 81.13 -18.66 13.91
N LYS A 920 81.64 -19.74 13.29
CA LYS A 920 82.95 -19.77 12.65
C LYS A 920 82.97 -19.04 11.29
N THR A 921 81.80 -18.94 10.65
CA THR A 921 81.60 -18.28 9.36
C THR A 921 80.30 -17.46 9.40
N PRO A 922 80.32 -16.13 9.17
CA PRO A 922 81.51 -15.28 8.96
C PRO A 922 82.40 -15.20 10.21
N GLU A 923 83.69 -14.98 10.00
CA GLU A 923 84.66 -14.98 11.11
C GLU A 923 84.50 -13.72 11.99
N PRO A 924 84.57 -13.84 13.34
CA PRO A 924 84.59 -12.68 14.21
C PRO A 924 85.83 -11.82 13.95
N PHE A 925 85.66 -10.50 14.01
CA PHE A 925 86.75 -9.55 13.78
C PHE A 925 86.80 -8.50 14.89
N ILE A 926 88.03 -8.08 15.19
CA ILE A 926 88.32 -7.14 16.27
C ILE A 926 88.98 -5.92 15.63
N ILE A 927 88.36 -4.76 15.81
CA ILE A 927 88.85 -3.48 15.31
C ILE A 927 89.49 -2.72 16.46
N PHE A 928 90.74 -2.31 16.30
CA PHE A 928 91.36 -1.32 17.18
C PHE A 928 90.92 0.08 16.72
N THR A 929 90.19 0.80 17.57
CA THR A 929 89.60 2.10 17.20
C THR A 929 90.47 3.29 17.54
N GLY A 930 91.53 3.10 18.32
CA GLY A 930 92.48 4.15 18.70
C GLY A 930 92.88 4.08 20.17
N LEU A 931 93.65 5.08 20.59
CA LEU A 931 94.03 5.31 21.98
C LEU A 931 93.23 6.49 22.54
N THR A 932 92.67 6.33 23.73
CA THR A 932 92.19 7.43 24.58
C THR A 932 93.26 7.79 25.61
N GLU A 933 92.97 8.79 26.45
CA GLU A 933 93.89 9.23 27.52
C GLU A 933 94.25 8.11 28.53
N TRP A 934 93.43 7.06 28.62
CA TRP A 934 93.58 6.01 29.63
C TRP A 934 93.40 4.57 29.10
N ALA A 935 92.98 4.37 27.84
CA ALA A 935 92.77 3.04 27.26
C ALA A 935 93.10 2.94 25.77
N ALA A 936 93.49 1.75 25.34
CA ALA A 936 93.41 1.30 23.96
C ALA A 936 92.04 0.65 23.74
N ASP A 937 91.29 1.17 22.77
CA ASP A 937 89.90 0.78 22.52
C ASP A 937 89.79 -0.26 21.41
N TYR A 938 88.99 -1.29 21.67
CA TYR A 938 88.72 -2.36 20.72
C TYR A 938 87.22 -2.57 20.59
N ILE A 939 86.72 -2.72 19.36
CA ILE A 939 85.36 -3.18 19.09
C ILE A 939 85.43 -4.64 18.64
N VAL A 940 84.69 -5.49 19.33
CA VAL A 940 84.57 -6.91 19.02
C VAL A 940 83.28 -7.14 18.26
N TYR A 941 83.37 -7.76 17.08
CA TYR A 941 82.25 -8.20 16.27
C TYR A 941 82.22 -9.70 16.18
N PHE A 942 81.06 -10.31 16.43
CA PHE A 942 80.85 -11.73 16.27
C PHE A 942 79.39 -12.04 15.91
N VAL A 943 79.17 -13.20 15.31
CA VAL A 943 77.83 -13.65 14.90
C VAL A 943 77.40 -14.82 15.75
N VAL A 944 76.15 -14.83 16.18
CA VAL A 944 75.52 -15.97 16.85
C VAL A 944 74.20 -16.32 16.17
N ARG A 945 73.69 -17.52 16.45
CA ARG A 945 72.35 -17.95 16.02
C ARG A 945 71.34 -17.66 17.11
N ASP A 946 70.10 -17.39 16.70
CA ASP A 946 68.94 -17.21 17.59
C ASP A 946 69.04 -16.01 18.54
N TYR A 947 68.30 -14.95 18.21
CA TYR A 947 68.26 -13.70 18.99
C TYR A 947 67.71 -13.88 20.41
N THR A 948 66.97 -14.97 20.67
CA THR A 948 66.35 -15.25 21.98
C THR A 948 67.39 -15.23 23.11
N TRP A 949 68.58 -15.79 22.87
CA TRP A 949 69.62 -15.99 23.89
C TRP A 949 70.75 -14.96 23.87
N ARG A 950 70.53 -13.81 23.21
CA ARG A 950 71.53 -12.75 23.04
C ARG A 950 72.34 -12.44 24.31
N LEU A 951 71.67 -12.22 25.44
CA LEU A 951 72.32 -11.85 26.70
C LEU A 951 73.26 -12.96 27.22
N LEU A 952 72.83 -14.22 27.12
CA LEU A 952 73.65 -15.37 27.52
C LEU A 952 74.85 -15.56 26.57
N HIS A 953 74.66 -15.29 25.28
CA HIS A 953 75.76 -15.36 24.31
C HIS A 953 76.79 -14.24 24.53
N GLU A 954 76.35 -13.01 24.81
CA GLU A 954 77.23 -11.89 25.18
C GLU A 954 78.04 -12.21 26.45
N GLU A 955 77.40 -12.75 27.49
CA GLU A 955 78.05 -13.18 28.72
C GLU A 955 79.12 -14.26 28.49
N ALA A 956 78.82 -15.26 27.66
CA ALA A 956 79.75 -16.34 27.33
C ALA A 956 81.03 -15.82 26.66
N VAL A 957 80.89 -14.90 25.70
CA VAL A 957 82.03 -14.28 25.00
C VAL A 957 82.82 -13.38 25.94
N TRP A 958 82.16 -12.56 26.76
CA TRP A 958 82.80 -11.72 27.77
C TRP A 958 83.64 -12.53 28.76
N THR A 959 83.06 -13.61 29.28
CA THR A 959 83.74 -14.54 30.19
C THR A 959 84.99 -15.12 29.53
N ARG A 960 84.89 -15.50 28.26
CA ARG A 960 86.02 -16.07 27.53
C ARG A 960 87.13 -15.06 27.28
N ILE A 961 86.77 -13.83 26.91
CA ILE A 961 87.73 -12.72 26.75
C ILE A 961 88.43 -12.41 28.06
N TRP A 962 87.70 -12.33 29.18
CA TRP A 962 88.27 -12.11 30.50
C TRP A 962 89.30 -13.19 30.86
N ILE A 963 88.98 -14.48 30.65
CA ILE A 963 89.90 -15.60 30.90
C ILE A 963 91.19 -15.47 30.07
N HIS A 964 91.06 -15.18 28.77
CA HIS A 964 92.21 -15.12 27.86
C HIS A 964 93.11 -13.90 28.11
N LEU A 965 92.52 -12.73 28.40
CA LEU A 965 93.28 -11.53 28.75
C LEU A 965 94.03 -11.71 30.08
N ASN A 966 93.36 -12.25 31.11
CA ASN A 966 93.95 -12.45 32.42
C ASN A 966 95.11 -13.47 32.36
N ARG A 967 94.93 -14.59 31.64
CA ARG A 967 96.01 -15.59 31.41
C ARG A 967 97.18 -15.04 30.62
N ALA A 968 96.97 -14.04 29.77
CA ALA A 968 98.02 -13.39 29.00
C ALA A 968 98.72 -12.24 29.75
N GLY A 969 98.34 -11.96 31.00
CA GLY A 969 98.86 -10.86 31.81
C GLY A 969 98.45 -9.48 31.28
N ILE A 970 97.31 -9.39 30.59
CA ILE A 970 96.78 -8.13 30.03
C ILE A 970 95.67 -7.64 30.96
N ALA A 971 95.89 -6.49 31.59
CA ALA A 971 94.91 -5.89 32.49
C ALA A 971 93.90 -5.04 31.70
N PRO A 972 92.60 -5.09 32.07
CA PRO A 972 91.62 -4.09 31.64
C PRO A 972 92.09 -2.69 32.03
N ALA A 973 91.77 -1.69 31.21
CA ALA A 973 92.05 -0.30 31.58
C ALA A 973 91.16 0.12 32.75
N ILE A 974 91.76 0.67 33.81
CA ILE A 974 91.04 1.22 34.96
C ILE A 974 91.25 2.73 34.93
N GLN A 975 90.16 3.49 34.84
CA GLN A 975 90.19 4.94 35.00
C GLN A 975 90.51 5.26 36.47
N ARG A 976 91.76 5.65 36.78
CA ARG A 976 92.13 6.16 38.11
C ARG A 976 91.95 7.68 38.15
N GLN A 977 91.01 8.16 38.95
CA GLN A 977 90.98 9.54 39.45
C GLN A 977 91.67 9.57 40.83
N GLU A 978 92.73 10.35 40.98
CA GLU A 978 93.26 10.68 42.30
C GLU A 978 92.38 11.78 42.92
N ILE A 979 91.58 11.39 43.92
CA ILE A 979 90.69 12.29 44.66
C ILE A 979 91.36 12.64 46.00
N HIS A 980 91.59 13.92 46.27
CA HIS A 980 92.01 14.40 47.58
C HIS A 980 90.90 14.12 48.61
N MET A 981 91.18 13.26 49.59
CA MET A 981 90.20 12.81 50.58
C MET A 981 89.87 13.88 51.64
N PHE A 982 88.58 14.20 51.76
CA PHE A 982 87.96 14.69 53.00
C PHE A 982 87.32 13.48 53.72
N LYS A 983 87.49 13.40 55.04
CA LYS A 983 87.30 12.19 55.86
C LYS A 983 85.85 12.01 56.33
N GLY A 984 85.27 10.82 56.12
CA GLY A 984 84.19 10.26 56.96
C GLY A 984 83.03 9.60 56.21
N VAL A 985 82.91 8.27 56.29
CA VAL A 985 81.93 7.50 57.10
C VAL A 985 82.20 6.00 56.89
N GLN A 986 82.19 5.25 58.00
CA GLN A 986 82.45 3.80 58.13
C GLN A 986 81.23 2.94 57.76
N GLU A 987 81.50 1.75 57.23
CA GLU A 987 80.52 0.72 56.84
C GLU A 987 79.74 0.11 58.03
N ARG A 988 78.42 0.00 57.87
CA ARG A 988 77.46 -0.60 58.82
C ARG A 988 77.36 -2.13 58.63
N GLY A 989 78.26 -2.89 59.26
CA GLY A 989 78.31 -4.35 59.10
C GLY A 989 77.78 -5.20 60.26
N GLU A 990 77.82 -4.75 61.52
CA GLU A 990 77.62 -5.64 62.68
C GLU A 990 76.68 -5.13 63.80
N THR A 991 76.19 -3.88 63.73
CA THR A 991 75.36 -3.26 64.80
C THR A 991 73.87 -3.64 64.79
N ALA A 992 73.40 -4.46 63.84
CA ALA A 992 71.97 -4.73 63.63
C ALA A 992 71.34 -5.76 64.61
N LYS A 993 72.15 -6.39 65.50
CA LYS A 993 71.66 -7.33 66.54
C LYS A 993 71.57 -6.70 67.94
N GLU A 994 71.91 -5.43 68.09
CA GLU A 994 71.86 -4.74 69.39
C GLU A 994 70.42 -4.34 69.74
N PRO A 995 69.92 -4.65 70.97
CA PRO A 995 68.55 -4.33 71.39
C PRO A 995 68.17 -2.86 71.22
N LEU A 996 69.12 -1.94 71.47
CA LEU A 996 68.92 -0.50 71.30
C LEU A 996 68.71 -0.09 69.84
N THR A 997 69.41 -0.72 68.89
CA THR A 997 69.24 -0.47 67.45
C THR A 997 67.85 -0.90 67.00
N LEU A 998 67.35 -2.04 67.50
CA LEU A 998 66.01 -2.54 67.18
C LEU A 998 64.90 -1.63 67.74
N LEU A 999 65.02 -1.16 68.98
CA LEU A 999 64.05 -0.22 69.56
C LEU A 999 64.01 1.14 68.84
N ARG A 1000 65.08 1.51 68.11
CA ARG A 1000 65.11 2.71 67.27
C ARG A 1000 64.43 2.53 65.91
N GLU A 1001 64.30 1.29 65.43
CA GLU A 1001 63.76 0.98 64.09
C GLU A 1001 62.28 0.55 64.14
N VAL A 1002 61.80 0.08 65.29
CA VAL A 1002 60.44 -0.43 65.45
C VAL A 1002 59.45 0.67 65.81
N ASP A 1003 58.45 0.87 64.95
CA ASP A 1003 57.50 2.00 65.00
C ASP A 1003 56.82 2.23 66.36
N ILE A 1004 56.46 1.19 67.11
CA ILE A 1004 55.76 1.34 68.41
C ILE A 1004 56.64 1.96 69.49
N PHE A 1005 57.97 1.92 69.31
CA PHE A 1005 58.94 2.48 70.25
C PHE A 1005 59.45 3.86 69.85
N HIS A 1006 59.17 4.34 68.63
CA HIS A 1006 59.53 5.70 68.21
C HIS A 1006 59.06 6.82 69.17
N PRO A 1007 57.87 6.73 69.79
CA PRO A 1007 57.40 7.78 70.72
C PRO A 1007 58.19 7.87 72.03
N PHE A 1008 58.91 6.81 72.42
CA PHE A 1008 59.72 6.83 73.65
C PHE A 1008 60.98 7.69 73.45
N SER A 1009 61.41 8.39 74.51
CA SER A 1009 62.68 9.12 74.47
C SER A 1009 63.87 8.16 74.34
N GLU A 1010 65.03 8.67 73.91
CA GLU A 1010 66.23 7.84 73.77
C GLU A 1010 66.67 7.24 75.12
N GLU A 1011 66.46 7.95 76.24
CA GLU A 1011 66.72 7.43 77.58
C GLU A 1011 65.79 6.24 77.92
N ALA A 1012 64.51 6.34 77.56
CA ALA A 1012 63.54 5.26 77.75
C ALA A 1012 63.83 4.04 76.87
N LYS A 1013 64.32 4.24 75.63
CA LYS A 1013 64.78 3.14 74.77
C LYS A 1013 66.04 2.47 75.30
N ILE A 1014 66.99 3.24 75.85
CA ILE A 1014 68.18 2.67 76.51
C ILE A 1014 67.75 1.83 77.70
N TYR A 1015 66.84 2.34 78.55
CA TYR A 1015 66.30 1.59 79.67
C TYR A 1015 65.64 0.27 79.23
N LEU A 1016 64.75 0.31 78.23
CA LEU A 1016 64.12 -0.91 77.71
C LEU A 1016 65.15 -1.88 77.11
N SER A 1017 66.17 -1.38 76.41
CA SER A 1017 67.21 -2.22 75.81
C SER A 1017 67.99 -3.05 76.83
N GLU A 1018 68.12 -2.57 78.07
CA GLU A 1018 68.78 -3.27 79.18
C GLU A 1018 67.86 -4.28 79.88
N HIS A 1019 66.54 -4.16 79.72
CA HIS A 1019 65.52 -5.00 80.39
C HIS A 1019 64.80 -5.97 79.44
N MET A 1020 65.22 -6.01 78.17
CA MET A 1020 64.70 -6.97 77.18
C MET A 1020 65.26 -8.38 77.38
N HIS A 1021 64.38 -9.38 77.36
CA HIS A 1021 64.77 -10.79 77.47
C HIS A 1021 64.82 -11.46 76.09
N SER A 1022 65.89 -12.17 75.77
CA SER A 1022 66.00 -12.85 74.48
C SER A 1022 65.43 -14.28 74.54
N HIS A 1023 64.62 -14.64 73.56
CA HIS A 1023 64.06 -15.99 73.41
C HIS A 1023 64.40 -16.57 72.04
N ARG A 1024 64.58 -17.89 72.00
CA ARG A 1024 64.77 -18.65 70.76
C ARG A 1024 63.74 -19.76 70.69
N PHE A 1025 62.97 -19.77 69.61
CA PHE A 1025 61.95 -20.77 69.32
C PHE A 1025 62.35 -21.55 68.07
N PRO A 1026 62.49 -22.89 68.15
CA PRO A 1026 62.66 -23.73 66.98
C PRO A 1026 61.46 -23.66 66.04
N GLN A 1027 61.68 -23.98 64.76
CA GLN A 1027 60.60 -24.11 63.79
C GLN A 1027 59.48 -25.04 64.28
N GLY A 1028 58.23 -24.56 64.22
CA GLY A 1028 57.01 -25.27 64.58
C GLY A 1028 56.51 -25.00 66.00
N GLU A 1029 57.30 -24.37 66.87
CA GLU A 1029 56.86 -24.04 68.23
C GLU A 1029 55.87 -22.88 68.27
N VAL A 1030 54.92 -22.96 69.20
CA VAL A 1030 53.92 -21.91 69.44
C VAL A 1030 54.49 -20.93 70.46
N VAL A 1031 54.62 -19.67 70.07
CA VAL A 1031 55.16 -18.60 70.92
C VAL A 1031 54.07 -18.05 71.85
N VAL A 1032 52.86 -17.82 71.34
CA VAL A 1032 51.66 -17.46 72.14
C VAL A 1032 50.42 -18.13 71.54
N ARG A 1033 49.41 -18.45 72.37
CA ARG A 1033 48.12 -18.98 71.89
C ARG A 1033 47.03 -17.93 71.97
N GLN A 1034 46.09 -18.01 71.04
CA GLN A 1034 44.87 -17.19 71.08
C GLN A 1034 44.07 -17.49 72.36
N THR A 1035 43.42 -16.49 72.92
CA THR A 1035 42.66 -16.50 74.20
C THR A 1035 43.50 -16.58 75.47
N ASP A 1036 44.81 -16.80 75.38
CA ASP A 1036 45.69 -16.69 76.56
C ASP A 1036 45.71 -15.24 77.07
N ILE A 1037 45.72 -15.06 78.39
CA ILE A 1037 46.04 -13.76 78.98
C ILE A 1037 47.55 -13.55 78.81
N GLY A 1038 47.96 -12.39 78.31
CA GLY A 1038 49.37 -12.09 78.07
C GLY A 1038 49.75 -10.68 78.49
N ASP A 1039 50.89 -10.56 79.14
CA ASP A 1039 51.45 -9.33 79.71
C ASP A 1039 52.82 -8.97 79.12
N SER A 1040 53.13 -9.48 77.92
CA SER A 1040 54.40 -9.22 77.23
C SER A 1040 54.23 -8.94 75.73
N LEU A 1041 55.17 -8.20 75.16
CA LEU A 1041 55.33 -7.94 73.73
C LEU A 1041 56.65 -8.52 73.22
N PHE A 1042 56.62 -9.06 72.01
CA PHE A 1042 57.77 -9.69 71.36
C PHE A 1042 58.20 -8.94 70.10
N ILE A 1043 59.51 -8.74 69.91
CA ILE A 1043 60.13 -8.13 68.72
C ILE A 1043 60.98 -9.18 68.00
N LEU A 1044 60.71 -9.43 66.72
CA LEU A 1044 61.48 -10.38 65.92
C LEU A 1044 62.80 -9.78 65.45
N VAL A 1045 63.89 -10.48 65.75
CA VAL A 1045 65.25 -10.13 65.30
C VAL A 1045 65.64 -10.96 64.08
N GLU A 1046 65.30 -12.25 64.10
CA GLU A 1046 65.65 -13.22 63.07
C GLU A 1046 64.56 -14.30 63.00
N GLY A 1047 64.25 -14.77 61.80
CA GLY A 1047 63.22 -15.79 61.55
C GLY A 1047 61.86 -15.22 61.15
N VAL A 1048 60.91 -16.12 60.90
CA VAL A 1048 59.55 -15.81 60.45
C VAL A 1048 58.55 -16.51 61.35
N VAL A 1049 57.55 -15.77 61.84
CA VAL A 1049 56.42 -16.33 62.58
C VAL A 1049 55.13 -16.19 61.77
N GLY A 1050 54.26 -17.18 61.88
CA GLY A 1050 52.92 -17.20 61.30
C GLY A 1050 51.87 -16.88 62.36
N VAL A 1051 51.01 -15.92 62.06
CA VAL A 1051 49.90 -15.50 62.92
C VAL A 1051 48.63 -16.19 62.43
N ARG A 1052 47.98 -16.96 63.30
CA ARG A 1052 46.77 -17.75 62.99
C ARG A 1052 45.63 -17.40 63.94
N ILE A 1053 44.44 -17.19 63.38
CA ILE A 1053 43.21 -16.93 64.13
C ILE A 1053 42.27 -18.11 63.93
N GLN A 1054 41.70 -18.61 65.03
CA GLN A 1054 40.66 -19.62 65.00
C GLN A 1054 39.29 -18.97 64.77
N SER A 1055 38.61 -19.37 63.69
CA SER A 1055 37.26 -18.92 63.34
C SER A 1055 36.20 -19.54 64.28
N LYS A 1056 34.98 -18.98 64.31
CA LYS A 1056 33.84 -19.47 65.13
C LYS A 1056 33.45 -20.92 64.82
N GLU A 1057 33.88 -21.46 63.68
CA GLU A 1057 33.65 -22.84 63.23
C GLU A 1057 34.84 -23.79 63.54
N GLY A 1058 35.87 -23.31 64.23
CA GLY A 1058 37.02 -24.11 64.69
C GLY A 1058 38.21 -24.17 63.72
N GLU A 1059 38.08 -23.63 62.50
CA GLU A 1059 39.13 -23.62 61.47
C GLU A 1059 40.22 -22.57 61.76
N GLN A 1060 41.50 -22.95 61.61
CA GLN A 1060 42.66 -22.08 61.83
C GLN A 1060 43.04 -21.36 60.53
N ILE A 1061 42.85 -20.05 60.49
CA ILE A 1061 43.14 -19.20 59.33
C ILE A 1061 44.44 -18.44 59.57
N GLU A 1062 45.42 -18.59 58.69
CA GLU A 1062 46.66 -17.80 58.73
C GLU A 1062 46.39 -16.38 58.21
N VAL A 1063 46.55 -15.39 59.09
CA VAL A 1063 46.16 -13.99 58.82
C VAL A 1063 47.35 -13.10 58.48
N ALA A 1064 48.56 -13.47 58.92
CA ALA A 1064 49.78 -12.74 58.60
C ALA A 1064 51.03 -13.62 58.79
N ARG A 1065 52.12 -13.25 58.12
CA ARG A 1065 53.49 -13.70 58.43
C ARG A 1065 54.32 -12.49 58.82
N LEU A 1066 55.03 -12.57 59.93
CA LEU A 1066 55.87 -11.49 60.45
C LEU A 1066 57.33 -11.91 60.36
N GLY A 1067 58.19 -11.03 59.89
CA GLY A 1067 59.64 -11.24 59.76
C GLY A 1067 60.44 -10.35 60.71
N ALA A 1068 61.77 -10.36 60.57
CA ALA A 1068 62.67 -9.49 61.31
C ALA A 1068 62.26 -8.01 61.23
N GLY A 1069 62.30 -7.29 62.34
CA GLY A 1069 61.85 -5.91 62.49
C GLY A 1069 60.34 -5.75 62.74
N ASN A 1070 59.56 -6.83 62.71
CA ASN A 1070 58.16 -6.82 63.16
C ASN A 1070 58.03 -7.20 64.63
N PHE A 1071 56.88 -6.89 65.23
CA PHE A 1071 56.55 -7.19 66.62
C PHE A 1071 55.11 -7.69 66.75
N PHE A 1072 54.82 -8.44 67.82
CA PHE A 1072 53.49 -8.91 68.14
C PHE A 1072 53.28 -9.01 69.66
N GLY A 1073 52.01 -9.01 70.06
CA GLY A 1073 51.63 -9.13 71.47
C GLY A 1073 51.33 -7.80 72.17
N GLU A 1074 51.44 -6.70 71.43
CA GLU A 1074 51.17 -5.33 71.83
C GLU A 1074 49.75 -5.14 72.39
N MET A 1075 48.77 -5.82 71.81
CA MET A 1075 47.38 -5.68 72.26
C MET A 1075 47.16 -6.21 73.66
N ALA A 1076 47.71 -7.38 73.97
CA ALA A 1076 47.56 -7.96 75.30
C ALA A 1076 48.33 -7.15 76.36
N LEU A 1077 49.57 -6.76 76.04
CA LEU A 1077 50.41 -5.92 76.89
C LEU A 1077 49.76 -4.56 77.22
N LEU A 1078 49.28 -3.85 76.19
CA LEU A 1078 48.89 -2.44 76.33
C LEU A 1078 47.41 -2.26 76.68
N THR A 1079 46.53 -3.14 76.22
CA THR A 1079 45.07 -3.00 76.42
C THR A 1079 44.50 -3.99 77.44
N GLY A 1080 45.31 -4.93 77.93
CA GLY A 1080 44.90 -5.95 78.90
C GLY A 1080 43.92 -6.99 78.35
N GLU A 1081 43.70 -7.00 77.03
CA GLU A 1081 42.85 -7.99 76.35
C GLU A 1081 43.56 -9.35 76.21
N GLU A 1082 42.78 -10.41 76.05
CA GLU A 1082 43.30 -11.74 75.70
C GLU A 1082 44.04 -11.70 74.34
N ARG A 1083 45.03 -12.58 74.16
CA ARG A 1083 45.77 -12.73 72.91
C ARG A 1083 44.79 -13.01 71.76
N THR A 1084 44.80 -12.17 70.73
CA THR A 1084 43.83 -12.22 69.63
C THR A 1084 44.16 -13.26 68.56
N ALA A 1085 45.37 -13.82 68.57
CA ALA A 1085 45.83 -14.82 67.60
C ALA A 1085 46.88 -15.76 68.22
N THR A 1086 47.00 -16.95 67.63
CA THR A 1086 48.09 -17.91 67.92
C THR A 1086 49.28 -17.59 67.02
N VAL A 1087 50.48 -17.46 67.58
CA VAL A 1087 51.71 -17.17 66.82
C VAL A 1087 52.64 -18.37 66.87
N ILE A 1088 53.07 -18.86 65.71
CA ILE A 1088 53.87 -20.08 65.56
C ILE A 1088 55.15 -19.73 64.78
N ALA A 1089 56.32 -20.17 65.27
CA ALA A 1089 57.58 -20.05 64.55
C ALA A 1089 57.53 -20.89 63.26
N LEU A 1090 57.58 -20.25 62.08
CA LEU A 1090 57.64 -20.95 60.79
C LEU A 1090 59.07 -21.31 60.39
N THR A 1091 60.06 -20.64 60.99
CA THR A 1091 61.49 -20.95 60.94
C THR A 1091 62.07 -20.86 62.35
N ASP A 1092 63.31 -21.31 62.56
CA ASP A 1092 64.05 -20.95 63.78
C ASP A 1092 63.99 -19.43 63.97
N THR A 1093 63.45 -19.00 65.12
CA THR A 1093 63.13 -17.60 65.38
C THR A 1093 63.85 -17.13 66.63
N TYR A 1094 64.51 -15.98 66.52
CA TYR A 1094 65.12 -15.25 67.63
C TYR A 1094 64.39 -13.93 67.83
N LEU A 1095 63.93 -13.69 69.05
CA LEU A 1095 63.10 -12.53 69.38
C LEU A 1095 63.45 -11.99 70.77
N PHE A 1096 63.09 -10.73 71.04
CA PHE A 1096 63.16 -10.13 72.36
C PHE A 1096 61.76 -9.95 72.95
N GLU A 1097 61.60 -10.25 74.23
CA GLU A 1097 60.40 -10.04 75.05
C GLU A 1097 60.57 -8.78 75.92
N ILE A 1098 59.50 -7.99 76.01
CA ILE A 1098 59.34 -6.84 76.91
C ILE A 1098 58.08 -7.07 77.74
N THR A 1099 58.20 -7.05 79.06
CA THR A 1099 57.07 -7.31 79.96
C THR A 1099 56.32 -6.03 80.35
N LYS A 1100 55.11 -6.18 80.89
CA LYS A 1100 54.30 -5.07 81.38
C LYS A 1100 54.97 -4.30 82.50
N GLU A 1101 55.71 -4.98 83.37
CA GLU A 1101 56.40 -4.36 84.49
C GLU A 1101 57.48 -3.39 84.01
N ASP A 1102 58.23 -3.78 82.96
CA ASP A 1102 59.31 -2.97 82.39
C ASP A 1102 58.80 -1.71 81.68
N ILE A 1103 57.63 -1.79 81.04
CA ILE A 1103 57.06 -0.66 80.28
C ILE A 1103 56.16 0.24 81.14
N ALA A 1104 55.56 -0.28 82.22
CA ALA A 1104 54.58 0.45 83.03
C ALA A 1104 55.18 1.70 83.71
N GLY A 1105 56.42 1.61 84.19
CA GLY A 1105 57.13 2.75 84.79
C GLY A 1105 57.34 3.89 83.79
N LEU A 1106 57.70 3.56 82.56
CA LEU A 1106 57.93 4.53 81.48
C LEU A 1106 56.63 5.19 80.99
N MET A 1107 55.54 4.40 80.92
CA MET A 1107 54.22 4.91 80.52
C MET A 1107 53.63 5.88 81.56
N ALA A 1108 53.97 5.72 82.84
CA ALA A 1108 53.57 6.63 83.91
C ALA A 1108 54.32 7.98 83.88
N GLU A 1109 55.58 7.97 83.45
CA GLU A 1109 56.41 9.18 83.34
C GLU A 1109 56.08 10.03 82.10
N GLN A 1110 55.53 9.43 81.04
CA GLN A 1110 55.27 10.10 79.76
C GLN A 1110 53.84 9.83 79.24
N PRO A 1111 52.81 10.53 79.75
CA PRO A 1111 51.42 10.35 79.31
C PRO A 1111 51.20 10.58 77.80
N GLU A 1112 51.97 11.48 77.19
CA GLU A 1112 51.92 11.81 75.75
C GLU A 1112 52.26 10.59 74.85
N VAL A 1113 53.04 9.64 75.35
CA VAL A 1113 53.39 8.39 74.64
C VAL A 1113 52.16 7.51 74.45
N SER A 1114 51.22 7.51 75.39
CA SER A 1114 49.98 6.72 75.32
C SER A 1114 49.07 7.15 74.17
N GLU A 1115 48.99 8.45 73.88
CA GLU A 1115 48.22 8.98 72.74
C GLU A 1115 48.82 8.57 71.39
N LEU A 1116 50.15 8.63 71.28
CA LEU A 1116 50.90 8.29 70.06
C LEU A 1116 50.84 6.79 69.77
N ILE A 1117 51.03 5.94 70.79
CA ILE A 1117 50.90 4.49 70.67
C ILE A 1117 49.47 4.10 70.28
N SER A 1118 48.45 4.73 70.86
CA SER A 1118 47.04 4.49 70.49
C SER A 1118 46.75 4.77 69.01
N LYS A 1119 47.37 5.80 68.42
CA LYS A 1119 47.25 6.09 66.99
C LYS A 1119 47.88 5.00 66.13
N ILE A 1120 49.09 4.56 66.47
CA ILE A 1120 49.81 3.49 65.76
C ILE A 1120 49.01 2.17 65.80
N LEU A 1121 48.43 1.85 66.96
CA LEU A 1121 47.61 0.66 67.15
C LEU A 1121 46.28 0.72 66.38
N THR A 1122 45.64 1.88 66.31
CA THR A 1122 44.41 2.09 65.55
C THR A 1122 44.62 1.82 64.05
N GLN A 1123 45.71 2.34 63.49
CA GLN A 1123 46.07 2.12 62.08
C GLN A 1123 46.32 0.64 61.79
N ARG A 1124 47.00 -0.07 62.69
CA ARG A 1124 47.23 -1.53 62.54
C ARG A 1124 45.94 -2.34 62.66
N GLN A 1125 45.07 -2.04 63.62
CA GLN A 1125 43.80 -2.76 63.79
C GLN A 1125 42.86 -2.56 62.59
N MET A 1126 42.87 -1.37 61.99
CA MET A 1126 42.17 -1.09 60.73
C MET A 1126 42.68 -1.93 59.56
N ALA A 1127 44.00 -2.05 59.41
CA ALA A 1127 44.61 -2.88 58.38
C ALA A 1127 44.21 -4.36 58.51
N THR A 1128 44.23 -4.93 59.72
CA THR A 1128 43.84 -6.33 59.96
C THR A 1128 42.34 -6.58 59.71
N LYS A 1129 41.44 -5.66 60.11
CA LYS A 1129 39.99 -5.79 59.83
C LYS A 1129 39.66 -5.72 58.34
N SER A 1130 40.38 -4.92 57.56
CA SER A 1130 40.16 -4.78 56.12
C SER A 1130 40.47 -6.06 55.33
N GLN A 1131 41.37 -6.91 55.84
CA GLN A 1131 41.71 -8.20 55.23
C GLN A 1131 40.73 -9.33 55.62
N MET A 1132 39.92 -9.15 56.69
CA MET A 1132 38.93 -10.14 57.14
C MET A 1132 37.54 -9.96 56.49
N ASN A 1133 37.21 -8.80 55.93
CA ASN A 1133 35.90 -8.52 55.34
C ASN A 1133 35.98 -8.26 53.83
N VAL A 1134 35.54 -9.23 53.02
CA VAL A 1134 35.19 -8.98 51.62
C VAL A 1134 33.89 -8.20 51.57
N GLN A 1135 33.93 -6.97 51.03
CA GLN A 1135 32.79 -6.10 50.71
C GLN A 1135 31.89 -5.68 51.88
N HIS A 1136 32.14 -4.50 52.46
CA HIS A 1136 31.14 -3.44 52.67
C HIS A 1136 31.82 -2.14 53.15
N ASP A 1137 31.31 -0.99 52.71
CA ASP A 1137 31.76 0.36 53.06
C ASP A 1137 31.89 0.58 54.56
N VAL A 1138 33.10 0.88 55.04
CA VAL A 1138 33.36 1.37 56.40
C VAL A 1138 34.24 2.60 56.29
N LYS A 1139 33.63 3.79 56.33
CA LYS A 1139 34.35 5.07 56.20
C LYS A 1139 34.07 6.06 57.34
N ILE A 1140 33.74 5.56 58.56
CA ILE A 1140 33.54 6.39 59.77
C ILE A 1140 34.06 5.73 61.09
N GLU A 1141 34.72 4.55 61.09
CA GLU A 1141 35.07 3.86 62.36
C GLU A 1141 36.42 4.24 63.03
N GLU A 1142 37.31 5.01 62.39
CA GLU A 1142 38.70 5.22 62.88
C GLU A 1142 38.76 5.95 64.22
N GLU A 1143 37.99 7.00 64.35
CA GLU A 1143 38.00 7.86 65.55
C GLU A 1143 37.38 7.15 66.77
N ALA A 1144 36.42 6.25 66.55
CA ALA A 1144 35.80 5.45 67.60
C ALA A 1144 36.72 4.33 68.11
N VAL A 1145 37.48 3.69 67.21
CA VAL A 1145 38.48 2.69 67.57
C VAL A 1145 39.64 3.33 68.32
N TYR A 1146 40.10 4.50 67.87
CA TYR A 1146 41.15 5.27 68.53
C TYR A 1146 40.81 5.61 69.99
N ARG A 1147 39.65 6.23 70.25
CA ARG A 1147 39.25 6.58 71.63
C ARG A 1147 39.10 5.36 72.52
N LYS A 1148 38.52 4.27 71.99
CA LYS A 1148 38.35 3.02 72.76
C LYS A 1148 39.68 2.37 73.16
N LEU A 1149 40.70 2.43 72.29
CA LEU A 1149 42.03 1.91 72.61
C LEU A 1149 42.74 2.80 73.64
N LEU A 1150 42.65 4.13 73.49
CA LEU A 1150 43.26 5.08 74.42
C LEU A 1150 42.71 4.90 75.85
N ASP A 1151 41.39 4.85 76.02
CA ASP A 1151 40.74 4.64 77.33
C ASP A 1151 41.20 3.33 78.00
N LYS A 1152 41.46 2.28 77.20
CA LYS A 1152 41.93 0.98 77.70
C LYS A 1152 43.38 1.03 78.15
N ILE A 1153 44.25 1.67 77.36
CA ILE A 1153 45.67 1.82 77.71
C ILE A 1153 45.79 2.64 78.99
N GLU A 1154 45.09 3.77 79.08
CA GLU A 1154 45.05 4.58 80.30
C GLU A 1154 44.52 3.80 81.52
N GLY A 1155 43.50 2.96 81.32
CA GLY A 1155 42.95 2.08 82.37
C GLY A 1155 43.91 0.99 82.86
N VAL A 1156 44.68 0.38 81.96
CA VAL A 1156 45.60 -0.75 82.24
C VAL A 1156 46.86 -0.32 82.98
N PHE A 1157 47.30 0.93 82.76
CA PHE A 1157 48.47 1.54 83.41
C PHE A 1157 48.11 2.56 84.51
N GLY A 1158 46.82 2.77 84.80
CA GLY A 1158 46.36 3.61 85.91
C GLY A 1158 46.48 5.13 85.69
N LEU A 1159 46.51 5.58 84.44
CA LEU A 1159 46.73 6.97 84.02
C LEU A 1159 45.38 7.73 83.98
N LYS A 1160 44.91 8.31 85.09
CA LYS A 1160 43.66 9.12 85.09
C LYS A 1160 43.95 10.59 84.72
N SER A 1161 43.57 11.02 83.52
CA SER A 1161 43.46 12.44 83.16
C SER A 1161 42.05 12.98 83.49
N SER A 1162 41.96 14.17 84.09
CA SER A 1162 40.69 14.82 84.47
C SER A 1162 39.95 15.42 83.28
N PRO A 1163 38.60 15.43 83.24
CA PRO A 1163 37.84 15.89 82.08
C PRO A 1163 37.94 17.42 81.93
N LYS A 1164 38.48 17.90 80.79
CA LYS A 1164 38.36 19.29 80.38
C LYS A 1164 37.24 19.45 79.34
N ARG A 1165 36.43 20.49 79.56
CA ARG A 1165 35.23 20.92 78.83
C ARG A 1165 35.47 21.20 77.35
#